data_AF-A4JUD1-F1
#
_entry.id   AF-A4JUD1-F1
#
_cell.length_a   1.000
_cell.length_b   1.000
_cell.length_c   1.000
_cell.angle_alpha   90.00
_cell.angle_beta   90.00
_cell.angle_gamma   90.00
#
_symmetry.space_group_name_H-M   'P 1'
#
loop_
_entity.id
_entity.type
_entity.pdbx_description
1 polymer ?
#
loop_
_entity_poly.entity_id
_entity_poly.type
_entity_poly.pdbx_seq_one_letter_code
_entity_poly.pdbx_strand_id
1 'polypeptide(L)'
;MYHVDNELIPEEELMHRRNQPNFAPRLTVFGAAMYLALHAMSVNAAGVDVYAPSLGGTTMDYDSQMGGSSDGDTLVGTQKNTTTGITAAYRWTLLGGKQYLGALNGGANSTANAANADASVIVGSANDGVSTDTSAYRWDSTNGMVRLADLNGGNYSIAKGVSADGQVIVGDSADGAAAGAVSAVAWNVGAGTVRALGNLNGGTTSSANAVSADGNVAVGSALDGLTGNTDAVRWIGTAGAQSLGHLSGGNNSVATAVSSDGAAIAGYSDSSSGSQAFLYRDVTGMQGLGYLSGGTFSKAFGVSANGAVVVGDADTGGATTGFRWTYEKGMQALIDWLHDNDATYTLLPGNSLDHAYGVSGDGNTVFGVGTLNGRAQPFVARTYGAIAQPVIPSAPPTTPTTPPSGGTSGGSSGTTGGTTGANTGSTAGGTSSGGTTAAGGSGAGSHDAAQVGVIGLFDLGDSLHNASLYGQAMQSVVQGFLQGGMHCDTFDLRGICVSTGALYSHNAGEVSGSNWQGDFSIAYRFSPNWVAGFGYQGPSYKLEVGNDTVRSRADTFGAFVEYGNRLRQGAFARAAIAYQQGDATVNRSYLTGSGLDNSQGETAIGQRAVSTQAGYVFVVKNMAVMPYVGVDYLRTTIDGYTETTGQFPVRFNGRDEDNVYGTVGVNGHLNIAGKAIVSAGLKHVQRLNKNNDPVSGDVLGLGSFSINQDTTEHWNEVAVGVQFAGPAKASRVNIGYGHRFASGTSVARDIASVSFTMGF
;
A
#
# COMPACT_ATOMS: atom_id res chain seq x y z
N MET A 1 -40.37 -60.12 -7.33
CA MET A 1 -39.86 -61.42 -7.79
C MET A 1 -38.94 -61.93 -6.70
N TYR A 2 -39.44 -62.81 -5.80
CA TYR A 2 -38.77 -63.35 -4.58
C TYR A 2 -38.33 -62.29 -3.53
N HIS A 3 -38.53 -62.40 -2.20
CA HIS A 3 -38.24 -63.45 -1.18
C HIS A 3 -36.74 -63.61 -0.88
N VAL A 4 -36.21 -63.60 0.36
CA VAL A 4 -36.76 -63.35 1.74
C VAL A 4 -35.71 -62.49 2.53
N ASP A 5 -35.54 -62.31 3.86
CA ASP A 5 -36.07 -62.77 5.19
C ASP A 5 -35.90 -61.56 6.20
N ASN A 6 -36.60 -61.41 7.35
CA ASN A 6 -36.42 -61.98 8.72
C ASN A 6 -35.01 -61.80 9.36
N GLU A 7 -34.85 -61.55 10.68
CA GLU A 7 -35.67 -61.89 11.87
C GLU A 7 -36.07 -60.70 12.81
N LEU A 8 -36.66 -61.00 13.99
CA LEU A 8 -37.41 -60.11 14.90
C LEU A 8 -37.24 -60.45 16.41
N ILE A 9 -37.13 -59.44 17.29
CA ILE A 9 -37.77 -59.33 18.65
C ILE A 9 -37.27 -60.35 19.74
N PRO A 10 -37.51 -60.22 21.08
CA PRO A 10 -38.17 -59.21 21.95
C PRO A 10 -37.19 -58.42 22.87
N GLU A 11 -37.51 -57.40 23.69
CA GLU A 11 -38.65 -57.00 24.57
C GLU A 11 -38.76 -57.70 25.95
N GLU A 12 -38.91 -56.92 27.05
CA GLU A 12 -39.53 -57.36 28.32
C GLU A 12 -40.09 -56.18 29.17
N GLU A 13 -41.00 -56.49 30.11
CA GLU A 13 -41.95 -55.60 30.83
C GLU A 13 -42.02 -55.94 32.36
N LEU A 14 -42.52 -55.16 33.33
CA LEU A 14 -43.27 -53.88 33.40
C LEU A 14 -43.11 -53.21 34.79
N MET A 15 -43.53 -51.93 34.90
CA MET A 15 -44.11 -51.24 36.09
C MET A 15 -43.62 -51.53 37.53
N HIS A 16 -43.31 -50.46 38.27
CA HIS A 16 -44.24 -49.99 39.33
C HIS A 16 -44.14 -48.50 39.66
N ARG A 17 -45.10 -47.96 40.44
CA ARG A 17 -45.37 -46.50 40.59
C ARG A 17 -45.19 -45.99 42.02
N ARG A 18 -45.10 -44.64 42.14
CA ARG A 18 -45.35 -43.78 43.34
C ARG A 18 -44.27 -43.88 44.45
N ASN A 19 -43.80 -42.80 45.08
CA ASN A 19 -44.32 -41.42 45.24
C ASN A 19 -43.20 -40.34 45.23
N GLN A 20 -43.59 -39.08 45.00
CA GLN A 20 -42.86 -37.86 45.39
C GLN A 20 -43.43 -37.29 46.72
N PRO A 21 -42.88 -36.25 47.39
CA PRO A 21 -41.88 -35.25 46.92
C PRO A 21 -40.73 -34.89 47.89
N ASN A 22 -39.72 -34.14 47.39
CA ASN A 22 -39.41 -32.76 47.85
C ASN A 22 -38.26 -32.09 47.08
N PHE A 23 -38.23 -30.74 47.13
CA PHE A 23 -37.28 -29.86 46.43
C PHE A 23 -35.95 -29.68 47.18
N ALA A 24 -34.82 -29.65 46.45
CA ALA A 24 -33.78 -28.61 46.54
C ALA A 24 -32.59 -28.89 45.58
N PRO A 25 -32.38 -28.13 44.48
CA PRO A 25 -31.18 -28.27 43.65
C PRO A 25 -29.99 -27.46 44.20
N ARG A 26 -28.80 -28.09 44.34
CA ARG A 26 -27.55 -27.39 44.69
C ARG A 26 -26.64 -27.17 43.48
N LEU A 27 -26.79 -25.97 42.93
CA LEU A 27 -25.84 -25.17 42.14
C LEU A 27 -24.40 -25.73 42.02
N THR A 28 -24.08 -26.41 40.92
CA THR A 28 -22.73 -26.92 40.60
C THR A 28 -22.35 -26.73 39.11
N VAL A 29 -22.66 -25.55 38.55
CA VAL A 29 -22.25 -25.17 37.17
C VAL A 29 -21.07 -24.19 37.15
N PHE A 30 -20.78 -23.51 38.26
CA PHE A 30 -19.67 -22.54 38.36
C PHE A 30 -18.25 -23.14 38.32
N GLY A 31 -18.09 -24.47 38.32
CA GLY A 31 -16.78 -25.13 38.29
C GLY A 31 -16.13 -25.21 36.90
N ALA A 32 -16.90 -25.18 35.81
CA ALA A 32 -16.38 -25.42 34.47
C ALA A 32 -15.67 -24.19 33.84
N ALA A 33 -16.14 -22.98 34.14
CA ALA A 33 -15.64 -21.75 33.54
C ALA A 33 -14.18 -21.42 33.93
N MET A 34 -13.74 -21.84 35.11
CA MET A 34 -12.41 -21.50 35.64
C MET A 34 -11.29 -22.43 35.12
N TYR A 35 -11.62 -23.55 34.46
CA TYR A 35 -10.63 -24.51 33.95
C TYR A 35 -10.19 -24.23 32.50
N LEU A 36 -11.04 -23.56 31.69
CA LEU A 36 -10.63 -23.06 30.35
C LEU A 36 -9.72 -21.83 30.45
N ALA A 37 -9.77 -21.08 31.55
CA ALA A 37 -9.11 -19.77 31.70
C ALA A 37 -7.59 -19.83 32.00
N LEU A 38 -6.95 -21.01 31.98
CA LEU A 38 -5.54 -21.19 32.40
C LEU A 38 -4.61 -21.90 31.40
N HIS A 39 -5.06 -22.20 30.17
CA HIS A 39 -4.23 -22.89 29.16
C HIS A 39 -4.07 -22.13 27.83
N ALA A 40 -4.47 -20.86 27.77
CA ALA A 40 -4.11 -19.96 26.68
C ALA A 40 -2.65 -19.48 26.83
N MET A 41 -1.68 -20.38 26.65
CA MET A 41 -0.26 -20.02 26.58
C MET A 41 0.03 -19.29 25.27
N SER A 42 0.50 -18.05 25.34
CA SER A 42 0.93 -17.27 24.18
C SER A 42 2.27 -17.79 23.65
N VAL A 43 2.21 -18.52 22.53
CA VAL A 43 3.39 -18.82 21.71
C VAL A 43 3.43 -17.77 20.59
N ASN A 44 4.30 -16.77 20.72
CA ASN A 44 4.57 -15.82 19.63
C ASN A 44 5.30 -16.55 18.51
N ALA A 45 4.58 -16.91 17.45
CA ALA A 45 5.18 -17.26 16.17
C ALA A 45 5.69 -15.98 15.49
N ALA A 46 6.93 -15.99 15.00
CA ALA A 46 7.45 -14.89 14.20
C ALA A 46 6.78 -14.91 12.81
N GLY A 47 6.15 -13.81 12.39
CA GLY A 47 5.38 -13.78 11.15
C GLY A 47 4.79 -12.42 10.82
N VAL A 48 5.64 -11.47 10.40
CA VAL A 48 5.30 -10.17 9.79
C VAL A 48 4.37 -9.27 10.63
N ASP A 49 4.96 -8.32 11.35
CA ASP A 49 4.21 -7.16 11.88
C ASP A 49 3.73 -6.28 10.70
N VAL A 50 2.48 -6.46 10.26
CA VAL A 50 1.75 -5.44 9.47
C VAL A 50 1.07 -4.45 10.43
N TYR A 51 1.83 -3.97 11.39
CA TYR A 51 1.62 -2.62 11.90
C TYR A 51 2.52 -1.71 11.06
N ALA A 52 1.97 -0.64 10.49
CA ALA A 52 2.73 0.61 10.42
C ALA A 52 2.79 1.11 11.87
N PRO A 53 3.91 0.93 12.61
CA PRO A 53 3.93 1.40 13.98
C PRO A 53 4.06 2.92 13.89
N SER A 54 3.38 3.61 14.80
CA SER A 54 3.86 4.91 15.26
C SER A 54 5.21 4.67 15.97
N LEU A 55 6.27 4.51 15.17
CA LEU A 55 7.65 4.33 15.61
C LEU A 55 8.07 5.61 16.31
N GLY A 56 7.78 5.67 17.61
CA GLY A 56 8.08 6.78 18.50
C GLY A 56 9.58 7.03 18.53
N GLY A 57 10.01 7.95 17.69
CA GLY A 57 11.41 8.25 17.44
C GLY A 57 11.48 9.39 16.43
N THR A 58 11.64 10.61 16.94
CA THR A 58 11.92 11.81 16.13
C THR A 58 13.36 11.85 15.61
N THR A 59 14.08 10.71 15.66
CA THR A 59 15.50 10.58 15.38
C THR A 59 15.89 9.16 14.94
N MET A 60 16.88 9.12 14.04
CA MET A 60 17.93 8.09 13.81
C MET A 60 17.91 7.29 12.50
N ASP A 61 19.01 7.47 11.77
CA ASP A 61 19.79 6.44 11.07
C ASP A 61 19.05 5.60 10.01
N TYR A 62 18.60 6.27 8.94
CA TYR A 62 18.71 5.67 7.59
C TYR A 62 20.16 5.82 7.11
N ASP A 63 20.74 4.78 6.52
CA ASP A 63 22.04 4.88 5.86
C ASP A 63 21.91 5.58 4.50
N SER A 64 22.98 6.24 4.10
CA SER A 64 23.27 6.84 2.78
C SER A 64 23.16 5.88 1.59
N GLN A 65 23.06 4.57 1.84
CA GLN A 65 22.88 3.53 0.83
C GLN A 65 21.43 3.04 0.84
N MET A 66 20.63 3.62 -0.07
CA MET A 66 19.34 3.07 -0.51
C MET A 66 19.40 2.80 -2.00
N GLY A 67 18.85 1.67 -2.42
CA GLY A 67 18.59 1.33 -3.82
C GLY A 67 17.09 1.22 -4.09
N GLY A 68 16.73 0.87 -5.32
CA GLY A 68 15.36 0.54 -5.70
C GLY A 68 15.32 -0.27 -6.98
N SER A 69 14.15 -0.82 -7.31
CA SER A 69 13.88 -1.45 -8.60
C SER A 69 13.61 -0.40 -9.68
N SER A 70 13.85 -0.76 -10.95
CA SER A 70 13.78 0.19 -12.08
C SER A 70 12.35 0.53 -12.54
N ASP A 71 11.37 -0.29 -12.13
CA ASP A 71 9.94 -0.03 -12.28
C ASP A 71 9.45 1.11 -11.37
N GLY A 72 9.94 1.15 -10.12
CA GLY A 72 9.53 2.07 -9.06
C GLY A 72 8.80 1.39 -7.90
N ASP A 73 8.44 0.11 -8.02
CA ASP A 73 7.57 -0.63 -7.10
C ASP A 73 8.22 -0.87 -5.71
N THR A 74 9.56 -0.96 -5.66
CA THR A 74 10.31 -1.37 -4.47
C THR A 74 11.51 -0.48 -4.17
N LEU A 75 11.57 0.01 -2.93
CA LEU A 75 12.75 0.59 -2.31
C LEU A 75 13.52 -0.51 -1.56
N VAL A 76 14.86 -0.49 -1.58
CA VAL A 76 15.69 -1.32 -0.69
C VAL A 76 16.67 -0.45 0.08
N GLY A 77 16.99 -0.86 1.30
CA GLY A 77 17.91 -0.09 2.11
C GLY A 77 18.10 -0.70 3.49
N THR A 78 18.56 0.15 4.39
CA THR A 78 19.12 -0.29 5.67
C THR A 78 18.62 0.61 6.79
N GLN A 79 18.14 0.02 7.89
CA GLN A 79 17.69 0.79 9.06
C GLN A 79 18.13 0.14 10.38
N LYS A 80 18.57 0.99 11.29
CA LYS A 80 18.91 0.64 12.67
C LYS A 80 17.64 0.47 13.50
N ASN A 81 17.40 -0.75 13.99
CA ASN A 81 16.30 -1.03 14.90
C ASN A 81 16.67 -0.52 16.32
N THR A 82 16.05 0.58 16.74
CA THR A 82 16.34 1.21 18.04
C THR A 82 15.96 0.38 19.26
N THR A 83 15.13 -0.66 19.11
CA THR A 83 14.74 -1.58 20.19
C THR A 83 15.72 -2.74 20.37
N THR A 84 16.32 -3.24 19.29
CA THR A 84 17.28 -4.38 19.33
C THR A 84 18.74 -3.97 19.19
N GLY A 85 19.01 -2.76 18.73
CA GLY A 85 20.35 -2.26 18.40
C GLY A 85 20.92 -2.79 17.07
N ILE A 86 20.20 -3.67 16.37
CA ILE A 86 20.66 -4.30 15.13
C ILE A 86 20.31 -3.42 13.92
N THR A 87 21.27 -3.23 13.03
CA THR A 87 21.09 -2.60 11.72
C THR A 87 20.67 -3.66 10.70
N ALA A 88 19.46 -3.56 10.16
CA ALA A 88 18.88 -4.61 9.33
C ALA A 88 18.51 -4.12 7.92
N ALA A 89 18.86 -4.95 6.93
CA ALA A 89 18.44 -4.81 5.56
C ALA A 89 16.93 -4.98 5.43
N TYR A 90 16.29 -4.12 4.65
CA TYR A 90 14.87 -4.19 4.34
C TYR A 90 14.63 -4.04 2.84
N ARG A 91 13.53 -4.62 2.38
CA ARG A 91 12.80 -4.07 1.23
C ARG A 91 11.54 -3.39 1.72
N TRP A 92 11.24 -2.25 1.13
CA TRP A 92 9.96 -1.60 1.27
C TRP A 92 9.28 -1.67 -0.08
N THR A 93 8.13 -2.34 -0.12
CA THR A 93 7.22 -2.30 -1.28
C THR A 93 6.06 -1.40 -0.90
N LEU A 94 5.40 -0.86 -1.92
CA LEU A 94 4.26 0.05 -1.78
C LEU A 94 3.24 -0.38 -0.71
N LEU A 95 3.00 -1.70 -0.58
CA LEU A 95 2.03 -2.26 0.36
C LEU A 95 2.46 -3.46 1.22
N GLY A 96 3.58 -4.13 0.91
CA GLY A 96 4.18 -5.05 1.88
C GLY A 96 4.81 -4.34 3.07
N GLY A 97 4.84 -2.99 3.04
CA GLY A 97 5.52 -2.16 4.02
C GLY A 97 7.01 -2.48 4.05
N LYS A 98 7.66 -2.15 5.17
CA LYS A 98 9.07 -2.47 5.41
C LYS A 98 9.22 -3.92 5.88
N GLN A 99 9.45 -4.84 4.95
CA GLN A 99 9.87 -6.20 5.31
C GLN A 99 11.40 -6.26 5.47
N TYR A 100 11.86 -6.53 6.70
CA TYR A 100 13.26 -6.93 6.92
C TYR A 100 13.57 -8.24 6.19
N LEU A 101 14.75 -8.29 5.54
CA LEU A 101 15.13 -9.41 4.67
C LEU A 101 15.64 -10.65 5.43
N GLY A 102 15.73 -10.57 6.76
CA GLY A 102 16.26 -11.62 7.63
C GLY A 102 17.74 -11.40 7.96
N ALA A 103 18.43 -12.49 8.27
CA ALA A 103 19.83 -12.51 8.67
C ALA A 103 20.58 -13.66 7.99
N LEU A 104 21.79 -13.39 7.49
CA LEU A 104 22.62 -14.38 6.82
C LEU A 104 23.18 -15.39 7.83
N ASN A 105 22.74 -16.64 7.73
CA ASN A 105 23.07 -17.72 8.68
C ASN A 105 22.83 -17.37 10.17
N GLY A 106 21.91 -16.43 10.45
CA GLY A 106 21.63 -15.93 11.80
C GLY A 106 22.62 -14.88 12.33
N GLY A 107 23.50 -14.34 11.49
CA GLY A 107 24.48 -13.32 11.88
C GLY A 107 23.87 -11.94 12.19
N ALA A 108 24.63 -11.12 12.93
CA ALA A 108 24.16 -9.83 13.41
C ALA A 108 24.51 -8.69 12.45
N ASN A 109 23.48 -8.00 11.97
CA ASN A 109 23.47 -6.90 10.99
C ASN A 109 23.48 -7.31 9.51
N SER A 110 22.79 -6.50 8.70
CA SER A 110 22.69 -6.62 7.26
C SER A 110 22.37 -5.26 6.61
N THR A 111 22.82 -5.09 5.37
CA THR A 111 22.65 -3.89 4.53
C THR A 111 22.10 -4.32 3.17
N ALA A 112 21.10 -3.63 2.61
CA ALA A 112 20.66 -3.82 1.22
C ALA A 112 21.07 -2.63 0.37
N ASN A 113 21.69 -2.89 -0.79
CA ASN A 113 22.33 -1.87 -1.63
C ASN A 113 21.61 -1.67 -2.96
N ALA A 114 21.11 -2.74 -3.58
CA ALA A 114 20.35 -2.68 -4.84
C ALA A 114 19.33 -3.81 -4.98
N ALA A 115 18.33 -3.57 -5.84
CA ALA A 115 17.37 -4.56 -6.30
C ALA A 115 17.48 -4.70 -7.83
N ASN A 116 17.03 -5.83 -8.38
CA ASN A 116 16.88 -5.97 -9.83
C ASN A 116 15.60 -5.27 -10.32
N ALA A 117 15.29 -5.43 -11.61
CA ALA A 117 14.25 -4.63 -12.28
C ALA A 117 12.83 -4.79 -11.72
N ASP A 118 12.50 -5.95 -11.14
CA ASP A 118 11.20 -6.30 -10.52
C ASP A 118 11.29 -6.57 -8.99
N ALA A 119 12.45 -6.26 -8.39
CA ALA A 119 12.81 -6.56 -6.99
C ALA A 119 12.64 -8.02 -6.51
N SER A 120 12.49 -9.00 -7.41
CA SER A 120 12.54 -10.43 -7.03
C SER A 120 13.91 -10.85 -6.49
N VAL A 121 14.95 -10.06 -6.78
CA VAL A 121 16.34 -10.24 -6.34
C VAL A 121 16.85 -8.96 -5.68
N ILE A 122 17.38 -9.10 -4.46
CA ILE A 122 17.99 -7.99 -3.71
C ILE A 122 19.41 -8.37 -3.30
N VAL A 123 20.33 -7.42 -3.38
CA VAL A 123 21.75 -7.65 -3.12
C VAL A 123 22.32 -6.66 -2.10
N GLY A 124 23.33 -7.11 -1.36
CA GLY A 124 23.96 -6.32 -0.32
C GLY A 124 25.05 -7.07 0.42
N SER A 125 25.22 -6.77 1.70
CA SER A 125 26.16 -7.43 2.60
C SER A 125 25.56 -7.69 3.98
N ALA A 126 26.00 -8.75 4.64
CA ALA A 126 25.59 -9.09 5.99
C ALA A 126 26.74 -9.75 6.75
N ASN A 127 26.74 -9.65 8.06
CA ASN A 127 27.61 -10.48 8.88
C ASN A 127 27.11 -11.92 8.78
N ASP A 128 27.98 -12.84 8.40
CA ASP A 128 27.66 -14.26 8.22
C ASP A 128 27.73 -15.00 9.56
N GLY A 129 26.59 -15.51 10.03
CA GLY A 129 26.45 -16.09 11.38
C GLY A 129 27.26 -17.38 11.67
N VAL A 130 27.90 -17.97 10.65
CA VAL A 130 28.82 -19.12 10.82
C VAL A 130 30.30 -18.75 10.67
N SER A 131 30.62 -17.46 10.45
CA SER A 131 31.98 -16.94 10.35
C SER A 131 32.12 -15.63 11.15
N THR A 132 33.20 -14.87 10.93
CA THR A 132 33.37 -13.51 11.46
C THR A 132 33.13 -12.43 10.41
N ASP A 133 32.67 -12.84 9.23
CA ASP A 133 33.00 -12.16 7.99
C ASP A 133 31.80 -11.38 7.45
N THR A 134 32.04 -10.16 6.95
CA THR A 134 31.03 -9.43 6.18
C THR A 134 30.98 -10.04 4.79
N SER A 135 29.90 -10.76 4.50
CA SER A 135 29.74 -11.53 3.26
C SER A 135 28.68 -10.89 2.38
N ALA A 136 28.91 -10.88 1.07
CA ALA A 136 27.93 -10.49 0.08
C ALA A 136 26.79 -11.52 0.06
N TYR A 137 25.55 -11.04 -0.12
CA TYR A 137 24.39 -11.92 -0.26
C TYR A 137 23.55 -11.57 -1.48
N ARG A 138 22.83 -12.58 -1.97
CA ARG A 138 21.67 -12.45 -2.84
C ARG A 138 20.45 -12.91 -2.05
N TRP A 139 19.42 -12.09 -1.97
CA TRP A 139 18.14 -12.40 -1.33
C TRP A 139 17.06 -12.62 -2.39
N ASP A 140 16.19 -13.60 -2.16
CA ASP A 140 14.89 -13.71 -2.81
C ASP A 140 13.82 -14.19 -1.80
N SER A 141 12.55 -14.09 -2.19
CA SER A 141 11.39 -14.41 -1.35
C SER A 141 11.22 -15.89 -0.99
N THR A 142 11.92 -16.79 -1.68
CA THR A 142 11.83 -18.25 -1.46
C THR A 142 12.97 -18.75 -0.57
N ASN A 143 14.18 -18.23 -0.77
CA ASN A 143 15.41 -18.73 -0.16
C ASN A 143 15.92 -17.85 1.01
N GLY A 144 15.43 -16.61 1.14
CA GLY A 144 15.99 -15.64 2.08
C GLY A 144 17.39 -15.18 1.65
N MET A 145 18.23 -14.78 2.61
CA MET A 145 19.62 -14.36 2.33
C MET A 145 20.51 -15.57 2.02
N VAL A 146 20.92 -15.71 0.76
CA VAL A 146 21.89 -16.71 0.31
C VAL A 146 23.26 -16.05 0.15
N ARG A 147 24.28 -16.65 0.77
CA ARG A 147 25.68 -16.19 0.71
C ARG A 147 26.22 -16.29 -0.73
N LEU A 148 26.91 -15.26 -1.19
CA LEU A 148 27.72 -15.31 -2.42
C LEU A 148 29.15 -15.83 -2.09
N ALA A 149 29.87 -16.29 -3.12
CA ALA A 149 31.23 -16.84 -2.96
C ALA A 149 32.29 -15.74 -2.96
N ASP A 150 33.25 -15.77 -2.03
CA ASP A 150 34.34 -14.78 -1.96
C ASP A 150 35.44 -15.05 -2.99
N LEU A 151 36.10 -13.97 -3.43
CA LEU A 151 37.19 -14.07 -4.40
C LEU A 151 38.39 -14.81 -3.79
N ASN A 152 38.73 -15.96 -4.38
CA ASN A 152 39.86 -16.81 -3.96
C ASN A 152 39.84 -17.20 -2.47
N GLY A 153 38.67 -17.22 -1.83
CA GLY A 153 38.53 -17.53 -0.40
C GLY A 153 38.94 -16.41 0.56
N GLY A 154 38.84 -15.15 0.13
CA GLY A 154 38.94 -14.00 1.04
C GLY A 154 37.81 -13.94 2.06
N ASN A 155 37.99 -13.12 3.10
CA ASN A 155 37.11 -13.03 4.29
C ASN A 155 36.20 -11.78 4.29
N TYR A 156 35.91 -11.24 3.10
CA TYR A 156 35.12 -10.02 2.94
C TYR A 156 34.52 -9.94 1.53
N SER A 157 33.22 -9.63 1.46
CA SER A 157 32.54 -9.28 0.22
C SER A 157 31.31 -8.39 0.45
N ILE A 158 31.01 -7.52 -0.52
CA ILE A 158 29.81 -6.69 -0.56
C ILE A 158 29.27 -6.68 -1.99
N ALA A 159 28.00 -7.06 -2.20
CA ALA A 159 27.33 -6.82 -3.48
C ALA A 159 26.69 -5.41 -3.49
N LYS A 160 26.78 -4.70 -4.62
CA LYS A 160 26.31 -3.31 -4.76
C LYS A 160 25.35 -3.09 -5.92
N GLY A 161 25.50 -3.82 -7.03
CA GLY A 161 24.63 -3.71 -8.21
C GLY A 161 24.21 -5.08 -8.75
N VAL A 162 23.10 -5.14 -9.48
CA VAL A 162 22.53 -6.38 -10.03
C VAL A 162 21.84 -6.11 -11.37
N SER A 163 21.97 -7.04 -12.33
CA SER A 163 21.33 -6.98 -13.65
C SER A 163 19.80 -7.14 -13.54
N ALA A 164 19.06 -6.74 -14.59
CA ALA A 164 17.60 -6.74 -14.55
C ALA A 164 17.00 -8.16 -14.30
N ASP A 165 17.65 -9.19 -14.83
CA ASP A 165 17.31 -10.61 -14.69
C ASP A 165 17.87 -11.29 -13.41
N GLY A 166 18.58 -10.53 -12.58
CA GLY A 166 19.19 -11.02 -11.35
C GLY A 166 20.33 -12.04 -11.53
N GLN A 167 20.85 -12.24 -12.74
CA GLN A 167 21.87 -13.25 -13.04
C GLN A 167 23.32 -12.77 -12.87
N VAL A 168 23.57 -11.48 -13.05
CA VAL A 168 24.89 -10.84 -12.85
C VAL A 168 24.79 -9.88 -11.68
N ILE A 169 25.63 -10.10 -10.67
CA ILE A 169 25.75 -9.22 -9.49
C ILE A 169 27.16 -8.67 -9.49
N VAL A 170 27.33 -7.39 -9.17
CA VAL A 170 28.64 -6.73 -9.08
C VAL A 170 28.86 -6.11 -7.71
N GLY A 171 30.13 -5.95 -7.33
CA GLY A 171 30.50 -5.46 -6.01
C GLY A 171 31.99 -5.56 -5.74
N ASP A 172 32.31 -5.73 -4.47
CA ASP A 172 33.66 -5.79 -3.93
C ASP A 172 33.90 -7.13 -3.25
N SER A 173 35.12 -7.67 -3.32
CA SER A 173 35.57 -8.77 -2.46
C SER A 173 37.07 -8.67 -2.18
N ALA A 174 37.50 -9.05 -0.98
CA ALA A 174 38.91 -9.21 -0.67
C ALA A 174 39.47 -10.43 -1.42
N ASP A 175 40.55 -10.24 -2.16
CA ASP A 175 41.23 -11.34 -2.85
C ASP A 175 42.09 -12.16 -1.86
N GLY A 176 41.65 -13.38 -1.57
CA GLY A 176 42.39 -14.34 -0.73
C GLY A 176 43.76 -14.73 -1.28
N ALA A 177 43.99 -14.60 -2.59
CA ALA A 177 45.29 -14.84 -3.23
C ALA A 177 46.22 -13.61 -3.18
N ALA A 178 45.68 -12.40 -2.97
CA ALA A 178 46.42 -11.14 -2.98
C ALA A 178 46.38 -10.40 -1.63
N ALA A 179 46.59 -11.16 -0.54
CA ALA A 179 46.81 -10.65 0.82
C ALA A 179 45.72 -9.67 1.34
N GLY A 180 44.47 -9.84 0.91
CA GLY A 180 43.34 -9.01 1.36
C GLY A 180 43.11 -7.73 0.55
N ALA A 181 43.75 -7.60 -0.63
CA ALA A 181 43.45 -6.51 -1.56
C ALA A 181 41.98 -6.55 -2.02
N VAL A 182 41.24 -5.44 -1.86
CA VAL A 182 39.84 -5.35 -2.30
C VAL A 182 39.78 -5.17 -3.81
N SER A 183 39.11 -6.10 -4.48
CA SER A 183 38.92 -6.13 -5.92
C SER A 183 37.46 -5.98 -6.30
N ALA A 184 37.19 -5.26 -7.38
CA ALA A 184 35.92 -5.27 -8.07
C ALA A 184 35.65 -6.68 -8.60
N VAL A 185 34.46 -7.20 -8.34
CA VAL A 185 34.05 -8.55 -8.71
C VAL A 185 32.70 -8.57 -9.41
N ALA A 186 32.50 -9.62 -10.20
CA ALA A 186 31.20 -10.03 -10.70
C ALA A 186 30.90 -11.47 -10.30
N TRP A 187 29.72 -11.69 -9.75
CA TRP A 187 29.14 -13.02 -9.52
C TRP A 187 28.19 -13.35 -10.67
N ASN A 188 28.31 -14.56 -11.22
CA ASN A 188 27.31 -15.13 -12.11
C ASN A 188 26.49 -16.17 -11.33
N VAL A 189 25.21 -15.85 -11.09
CA VAL A 189 24.34 -16.64 -10.22
C VAL A 189 24.05 -18.02 -10.81
N GLY A 190 23.71 -18.11 -12.11
CA GLY A 190 23.43 -19.37 -12.78
C GLY A 190 24.63 -20.34 -12.88
N ALA A 191 25.85 -19.82 -12.88
CA ALA A 191 27.08 -20.63 -12.85
C ALA A 191 27.61 -20.89 -11.42
N GLY A 192 27.14 -20.15 -10.41
CA GLY A 192 27.65 -20.20 -9.04
C GLY A 192 29.09 -19.70 -8.89
N THR A 193 29.58 -18.83 -9.78
CA THR A 193 30.99 -18.40 -9.84
C THR A 193 31.17 -16.92 -9.51
N VAL A 194 32.29 -16.60 -8.87
CA VAL A 194 32.82 -15.23 -8.71
C VAL A 194 34.04 -15.06 -9.61
N ARG A 195 34.22 -13.87 -10.18
CA ARG A 195 35.46 -13.46 -10.86
C ARG A 195 35.84 -12.03 -10.49
N ALA A 196 37.14 -11.74 -10.47
CA ALA A 196 37.61 -10.37 -10.51
C ALA A 196 37.25 -9.71 -11.85
N LEU A 197 36.94 -8.42 -11.80
CA LEU A 197 36.81 -7.54 -12.97
C LEU A 197 38.18 -6.94 -13.37
N GLY A 198 39.09 -6.80 -12.40
CA GLY A 198 40.50 -6.45 -12.62
C GLY A 198 40.80 -4.96 -12.45
N ASN A 199 42.02 -4.66 -12.01
CA ASN A 199 42.43 -3.31 -11.59
C ASN A 199 42.95 -2.44 -12.75
N LEU A 200 42.95 -1.12 -12.55
CA LEU A 200 43.42 -0.13 -13.53
C LEU A 200 44.95 -0.04 -13.54
N ASN A 201 45.55 -0.30 -14.71
CA ASN A 201 47.00 -0.22 -14.97
C ASN A 201 47.91 -0.91 -13.92
N GLY A 202 47.45 -1.99 -13.29
CA GLY A 202 48.21 -2.71 -12.26
C GLY A 202 48.15 -2.10 -10.86
N GLY A 203 47.23 -1.17 -10.60
CA GLY A 203 46.93 -0.69 -9.25
C GLY A 203 46.41 -1.80 -8.32
N THR A 204 46.38 -1.53 -7.01
CA THR A 204 46.15 -2.56 -5.99
C THR A 204 44.67 -2.76 -5.60
N THR A 205 43.77 -1.82 -5.92
CA THR A 205 42.37 -1.91 -5.52
C THR A 205 41.39 -1.50 -6.63
N SER A 206 40.20 -2.08 -6.58
CA SER A 206 39.04 -1.68 -7.38
C SER A 206 37.73 -1.98 -6.66
N SER A 207 36.65 -1.29 -7.06
CA SER A 207 35.30 -1.38 -6.49
C SER A 207 34.26 -1.24 -7.61
N ALA A 208 33.28 -2.14 -7.70
CA ALA A 208 32.19 -2.04 -8.68
C ALA A 208 30.87 -1.68 -8.00
N ASN A 209 30.23 -0.59 -8.44
CA ASN A 209 29.07 -0.01 -7.78
C ASN A 209 27.76 -0.35 -8.50
N ALA A 210 27.74 -0.37 -9.83
CA ALA A 210 26.53 -0.64 -10.63
C ALA A 210 26.83 -1.44 -11.90
N VAL A 211 25.79 -2.00 -12.53
CA VAL A 211 25.85 -2.80 -13.76
C VAL A 211 24.66 -2.52 -14.67
N SER A 212 24.86 -2.63 -15.99
CA SER A 212 23.80 -2.50 -17.00
C SER A 212 22.74 -3.59 -16.86
N ALA A 213 21.55 -3.35 -17.45
CA ALA A 213 20.40 -4.25 -17.32
C ALA A 213 20.67 -5.67 -17.86
N ASP A 214 21.56 -5.79 -18.84
CA ASP A 214 22.01 -7.02 -19.49
C ASP A 214 23.26 -7.67 -18.85
N GLY A 215 23.82 -7.06 -17.79
CA GLY A 215 25.01 -7.56 -17.10
C GLY A 215 26.35 -7.34 -17.82
N ASN A 216 26.38 -6.71 -19.01
CA ASN A 216 27.59 -6.63 -19.84
C ASN A 216 28.55 -5.49 -19.48
N VAL A 217 28.04 -4.39 -18.90
CA VAL A 217 28.82 -3.20 -18.52
C VAL A 217 28.72 -2.98 -17.02
N ALA A 218 29.82 -3.17 -16.30
CA ALA A 218 29.93 -2.82 -14.88
C ALA A 218 30.68 -1.49 -14.73
N VAL A 219 30.34 -0.71 -13.71
CA VAL A 219 30.95 0.62 -13.44
C VAL A 219 31.31 0.79 -11.97
N GLY A 220 32.31 1.62 -11.69
CA GLY A 220 32.73 1.92 -10.32
C GLY A 220 33.98 2.81 -10.26
N SER A 221 34.96 2.42 -9.46
CA SER A 221 36.26 3.10 -9.36
C SER A 221 37.42 2.12 -9.16
N ALA A 222 38.63 2.55 -9.52
CA ALA A 222 39.86 1.80 -9.28
C ALA A 222 41.04 2.74 -9.01
N LEU A 223 42.00 2.27 -8.20
CA LEU A 223 43.28 2.93 -8.07
C LEU A 223 44.09 2.74 -9.36
N ASP A 224 44.49 3.83 -10.00
CA ASP A 224 45.39 3.80 -11.15
C ASP A 224 46.83 3.50 -10.70
N GLY A 225 47.38 2.37 -11.15
CA GLY A 225 48.76 1.97 -10.86
C GLY A 225 49.84 2.91 -11.43
N LEU A 226 49.51 3.82 -12.36
CA LEU A 226 50.48 4.75 -12.97
C LEU A 226 50.53 6.11 -12.26
N THR A 227 49.40 6.65 -11.82
CA THR A 227 49.32 7.98 -11.17
C THR A 227 49.12 7.92 -9.66
N GLY A 228 48.56 6.84 -9.12
CA GLY A 228 48.12 6.76 -7.72
C GLY A 228 46.78 7.46 -7.43
N ASN A 229 46.10 7.95 -8.46
CA ASN A 229 44.75 8.54 -8.38
C ASN A 229 43.66 7.46 -8.33
N THR A 230 42.47 7.80 -7.82
CA THR A 230 41.29 6.93 -7.92
C THR A 230 40.42 7.38 -9.10
N ASP A 231 40.49 6.70 -10.23
CA ASP A 231 39.66 7.00 -11.40
C ASP A 231 38.33 6.25 -11.35
N ALA A 232 37.28 6.88 -11.89
CA ALA A 232 36.05 6.22 -12.28
C ALA A 232 36.35 5.27 -13.44
N VAL A 233 35.86 4.04 -13.35
CA VAL A 233 36.13 3.01 -14.36
C VAL A 233 34.87 2.30 -14.82
N ARG A 234 34.98 1.69 -16.01
CA ARG A 234 34.05 0.67 -16.49
C ARG A 234 34.79 -0.64 -16.80
N TRP A 235 34.04 -1.73 -16.80
CA TRP A 235 34.44 -3.04 -17.30
C TRP A 235 33.40 -3.52 -18.31
N ILE A 236 33.86 -4.01 -19.46
CA ILE A 236 32.99 -4.50 -20.54
C ILE A 236 33.33 -5.97 -20.78
N GLY A 237 32.38 -6.86 -20.49
CA GLY A 237 32.59 -8.31 -20.60
C GLY A 237 33.79 -8.80 -19.78
N THR A 238 34.83 -9.32 -20.45
CA THR A 238 36.08 -9.82 -19.85
C THR A 238 37.28 -8.88 -20.04
N ALA A 239 37.07 -7.63 -20.47
CA ALA A 239 38.13 -6.62 -20.47
C ALA A 239 38.43 -6.13 -19.04
N GLY A 240 39.68 -5.78 -18.76
CA GLY A 240 40.08 -5.12 -17.52
C GLY A 240 39.56 -3.67 -17.43
N ALA A 241 39.80 -3.02 -16.30
CA ALA A 241 39.31 -1.66 -16.02
C ALA A 241 39.71 -0.65 -17.09
N GLN A 242 38.73 0.08 -17.61
CA GLN A 242 38.91 1.22 -18.51
C GLN A 242 38.60 2.50 -17.73
N SER A 243 39.59 3.40 -17.60
CA SER A 243 39.38 4.72 -17.00
C SER A 243 38.43 5.58 -17.83
N LEU A 244 37.52 6.27 -17.14
CA LEU A 244 36.65 7.31 -17.68
C LEU A 244 37.28 8.71 -17.54
N GLY A 245 38.44 8.81 -16.88
CA GLY A 245 39.12 10.04 -16.50
C GLY A 245 38.51 10.73 -15.28
N HIS A 246 38.93 11.98 -15.07
CA HIS A 246 38.45 12.88 -14.02
C HIS A 246 38.30 14.30 -14.61
N LEU A 247 37.48 15.13 -13.97
CA LEU A 247 37.24 16.51 -14.40
C LEU A 247 38.48 17.40 -14.18
N SER A 248 38.57 18.47 -14.97
CA SER A 248 39.73 19.35 -14.99
C SER A 248 40.06 19.93 -13.60
N GLY A 249 41.30 19.71 -13.16
CA GLY A 249 41.80 20.18 -11.86
C GLY A 249 41.41 19.32 -10.66
N GLY A 250 40.68 18.22 -10.86
CA GLY A 250 40.51 17.16 -9.88
C GLY A 250 41.44 15.98 -10.14
N ASN A 251 41.59 15.11 -9.12
CA ASN A 251 42.45 13.92 -9.17
C ASN A 251 41.68 12.62 -8.86
N ASN A 252 40.39 12.67 -8.53
CA ASN A 252 39.60 11.45 -8.25
C ASN A 252 38.23 11.52 -8.92
N SER A 253 37.71 10.36 -9.30
CA SER A 253 36.34 10.19 -9.77
C SER A 253 35.79 8.81 -9.40
N VAL A 254 34.46 8.71 -9.30
CA VAL A 254 33.74 7.47 -8.98
C VAL A 254 32.48 7.41 -9.82
N ALA A 255 32.31 6.34 -10.61
CA ALA A 255 31.03 6.02 -11.22
C ALA A 255 30.11 5.34 -10.18
N THR A 256 28.86 5.79 -10.10
CA THR A 256 27.85 5.31 -9.16
C THR A 256 26.71 4.58 -9.86
N ALA A 257 26.35 5.01 -11.08
CA ALA A 257 25.22 4.48 -11.82
C ALA A 257 25.50 4.35 -13.32
N VAL A 258 24.75 3.50 -14.01
CA VAL A 258 24.87 3.24 -15.45
C VAL A 258 23.48 3.01 -16.06
N SER A 259 23.27 3.48 -17.29
CA SER A 259 22.02 3.28 -18.03
C SER A 259 21.79 1.81 -18.38
N SER A 260 20.55 1.44 -18.70
CA SER A 260 20.17 0.06 -18.98
C SER A 260 20.94 -0.56 -20.15
N ASP A 261 21.36 0.26 -21.13
CA ASP A 261 22.15 -0.09 -22.31
C ASP A 261 23.68 0.04 -22.12
N GLY A 262 24.15 0.49 -20.95
CA GLY A 262 25.57 0.74 -20.69
C GLY A 262 26.16 2.01 -21.33
N ALA A 263 25.39 2.76 -22.13
CA ALA A 263 25.89 3.87 -22.96
C ALA A 263 25.94 5.24 -22.27
N ALA A 264 25.50 5.33 -21.02
CA ALA A 264 25.60 6.50 -20.14
C ALA A 264 26.05 6.06 -18.74
N ILE A 265 27.07 6.71 -18.21
CA ILE A 265 27.61 6.42 -16.87
C ILE A 265 27.56 7.70 -16.06
N ALA A 266 26.92 7.66 -14.89
CA ALA A 266 26.81 8.79 -13.98
C ALA A 266 27.64 8.56 -12.70
N GLY A 267 28.05 9.65 -12.07
CA GLY A 267 28.90 9.59 -10.89
C GLY A 267 29.28 10.96 -10.37
N TYR A 268 30.43 11.04 -9.70
CA TYR A 268 31.04 12.29 -9.28
C TYR A 268 32.56 12.28 -9.47
N SER A 269 33.12 13.47 -9.68
CA SER A 269 34.55 13.70 -9.86
C SER A 269 34.95 14.95 -9.10
N ASP A 270 36.11 14.92 -8.47
CA ASP A 270 36.77 16.15 -8.04
C ASP A 270 37.01 17.07 -9.25
N SER A 271 37.05 18.37 -8.99
CA SER A 271 37.37 19.41 -9.97
C SER A 271 38.10 20.57 -9.27
N SER A 272 38.57 21.56 -10.02
CA SER A 272 39.13 22.80 -9.46
C SER A 272 38.19 23.60 -8.54
N SER A 273 36.89 23.27 -8.48
CA SER A 273 35.87 24.01 -7.73
C SER A 273 35.16 23.20 -6.64
N GLY A 274 35.52 21.92 -6.47
CA GLY A 274 34.84 20.97 -5.58
C GLY A 274 34.39 19.71 -6.30
N SER A 275 33.94 18.70 -5.55
CA SER A 275 33.44 17.44 -6.14
C SER A 275 32.12 17.70 -6.86
N GLN A 276 32.03 17.28 -8.12
CA GLN A 276 30.97 17.62 -9.06
C GLN A 276 30.40 16.36 -9.71
N ALA A 277 29.08 16.29 -9.84
CA ALA A 277 28.39 15.23 -10.54
C ALA A 277 28.81 15.21 -12.02
N PHE A 278 28.99 14.02 -12.61
CA PHE A 278 29.31 13.87 -14.03
C PHE A 278 28.30 12.97 -14.75
N LEU A 279 28.21 13.17 -16.07
CA LEU A 279 27.72 12.19 -17.03
C LEU A 279 28.84 11.89 -18.04
N TYR A 280 29.12 10.61 -18.25
CA TYR A 280 30.07 10.13 -19.24
C TYR A 280 29.32 9.44 -20.39
N ARG A 281 29.71 9.72 -21.63
CA ARG A 281 29.37 8.94 -22.84
C ARG A 281 30.60 8.85 -23.74
N ASP A 282 30.79 7.74 -24.46
CA ASP A 282 31.99 7.54 -25.31
C ASP A 282 32.23 8.67 -26.35
N VAL A 283 31.16 9.30 -26.82
CA VAL A 283 31.19 10.39 -27.81
C VAL A 283 31.57 11.76 -27.24
N THR A 284 31.46 11.98 -25.93
CA THR A 284 31.71 13.27 -25.27
C THR A 284 32.73 13.23 -24.12
N GLY A 285 33.13 12.02 -23.69
CA GLY A 285 33.97 11.84 -22.50
C GLY A 285 33.21 12.14 -21.20
N MET A 286 33.94 12.40 -20.12
CA MET A 286 33.36 12.83 -18.84
C MET A 286 32.97 14.31 -18.89
N GLN A 287 31.69 14.62 -18.64
CA GLN A 287 31.17 15.98 -18.62
C GLN A 287 30.60 16.30 -17.24
N GLY A 288 31.08 17.39 -16.62
CA GLY A 288 30.57 17.88 -15.35
C GLY A 288 29.18 18.50 -15.50
N LEU A 289 28.27 18.18 -14.59
CA LEU A 289 26.85 18.55 -14.65
C LEU A 289 26.54 19.92 -14.02
N GLY A 290 27.55 20.57 -13.43
CA GLY A 290 27.41 21.82 -12.70
C GLY A 290 27.10 21.65 -11.21
N TYR A 291 26.60 22.72 -10.61
CA TYR A 291 26.18 22.83 -9.23
C TYR A 291 24.83 23.57 -9.19
N LEU A 292 24.09 23.45 -8.09
CA LEU A 292 22.94 24.33 -7.85
C LEU A 292 23.40 25.77 -7.58
N SER A 293 22.48 26.73 -7.69
CA SER A 293 22.81 28.16 -7.51
C SER A 293 23.31 28.43 -6.09
N GLY A 294 24.55 28.91 -5.96
CA GLY A 294 25.23 29.12 -4.68
C GLY A 294 25.89 27.87 -4.08
N GLY A 295 25.82 26.72 -4.76
CA GLY A 295 26.50 25.49 -4.38
C GLY A 295 27.98 25.44 -4.78
N THR A 296 28.66 24.44 -4.24
CA THR A 296 30.08 24.10 -4.42
C THR A 296 30.31 22.59 -4.64
N PHE A 297 29.25 21.78 -4.55
CA PHE A 297 29.28 20.34 -4.49
C PHE A 297 28.07 19.71 -5.20
N SER A 298 28.30 18.60 -5.90
CA SER A 298 27.21 17.75 -6.42
C SER A 298 27.69 16.30 -6.61
N LYS A 299 26.80 15.33 -6.42
CA LYS A 299 27.03 13.90 -6.69
C LYS A 299 25.82 13.24 -7.32
N ALA A 300 26.01 12.56 -8.45
CA ALA A 300 24.96 11.69 -9.00
C ALA A 300 24.94 10.33 -8.31
N PHE A 301 23.74 9.78 -8.13
CA PHE A 301 23.50 8.41 -7.63
C PHE A 301 22.57 7.59 -8.52
N GLY A 302 21.72 8.23 -9.34
CA GLY A 302 20.81 7.56 -10.25
C GLY A 302 20.83 8.14 -11.67
N VAL A 303 20.52 7.31 -12.66
CA VAL A 303 20.43 7.67 -14.08
C VAL A 303 19.28 6.92 -14.75
N SER A 304 18.49 7.57 -15.61
CA SER A 304 17.36 6.93 -16.31
C SER A 304 17.83 5.88 -17.33
N ALA A 305 16.93 4.99 -17.77
CA ALA A 305 17.28 3.87 -18.64
C ALA A 305 17.95 4.29 -19.98
N ASN A 306 17.63 5.49 -20.46
CA ASN A 306 18.19 6.12 -21.67
C ASN A 306 19.36 7.10 -21.39
N GLY A 307 19.67 7.37 -20.12
CA GLY A 307 20.65 8.38 -19.70
C GLY A 307 20.31 9.82 -20.09
N ALA A 308 19.02 10.17 -20.19
CA ALA A 308 18.55 11.53 -20.42
C ALA A 308 18.35 12.33 -19.12
N VAL A 309 18.10 11.63 -18.00
CA VAL A 309 17.90 12.19 -16.66
C VAL A 309 18.96 11.63 -15.72
N VAL A 310 19.55 12.50 -14.89
CA VAL A 310 20.48 12.13 -13.80
C VAL A 310 19.95 12.72 -12.49
N VAL A 311 20.01 11.97 -11.39
CA VAL A 311 19.59 12.42 -10.05
C VAL A 311 20.69 12.19 -9.03
N GLY A 312 20.64 12.97 -7.96
CA GLY A 312 21.66 12.96 -6.91
C GLY A 312 21.40 13.98 -5.82
N ASP A 313 22.44 14.34 -5.05
CA ASP A 313 22.41 15.48 -4.15
C ASP A 313 23.45 16.56 -4.48
N ALA A 314 23.15 17.79 -4.07
CA ALA A 314 23.97 18.98 -4.26
C ALA A 314 23.72 19.99 -3.12
N ASP A 315 24.64 20.93 -2.90
CA ASP A 315 24.45 21.99 -1.91
C ASP A 315 23.86 23.27 -2.51
N THR A 316 23.11 24.01 -1.69
CA THR A 316 22.61 25.35 -2.01
C THR A 316 23.15 26.37 -0.99
N GLY A 317 24.48 26.50 -0.92
CA GLY A 317 25.16 27.50 -0.09
C GLY A 317 25.04 27.31 1.43
N GLY A 318 24.72 26.10 1.90
CA GLY A 318 24.64 25.78 3.34
C GLY A 318 23.72 24.62 3.73
N ALA A 319 22.89 24.13 2.82
CA ALA A 319 22.06 22.93 2.99
C ALA A 319 22.22 21.99 1.78
N THR A 320 22.05 20.69 1.99
CA THR A 320 21.99 19.67 0.94
C THR A 320 20.55 19.51 0.45
N THR A 321 20.35 19.32 -0.85
CA THR A 321 19.05 18.96 -1.43
C THR A 321 19.23 18.01 -2.62
N GLY A 322 18.21 17.21 -2.90
CA GLY A 322 18.15 16.39 -4.09
C GLY A 322 18.09 17.25 -5.36
N PHE A 323 18.82 16.86 -6.41
CA PHE A 323 18.73 17.45 -7.73
C PHE A 323 18.17 16.48 -8.77
N ARG A 324 17.60 17.04 -9.84
CA ARG A 324 17.34 16.37 -11.11
C ARG A 324 18.02 17.18 -12.22
N TRP A 325 18.83 16.51 -13.04
CA TRP A 325 19.54 17.09 -14.16
C TRP A 325 18.99 16.58 -15.48
N THR A 326 18.88 17.46 -16.48
CA THR A 326 18.64 17.11 -17.88
C THR A 326 19.50 17.99 -18.80
N TYR A 327 19.75 17.53 -20.03
CA TYR A 327 20.53 18.29 -21.01
C TYR A 327 19.91 19.66 -21.37
N GLU A 328 18.57 19.76 -21.34
CA GLU A 328 17.85 20.99 -21.70
C GLU A 328 17.85 22.04 -20.57
N LYS A 329 17.67 21.60 -19.32
CA LYS A 329 17.49 22.48 -18.15
C LYS A 329 18.76 22.67 -17.31
N GLY A 330 19.77 21.81 -17.47
CA GLY A 330 20.88 21.71 -16.53
C GLY A 330 20.46 21.07 -15.21
N MET A 331 21.13 21.44 -14.11
CA MET A 331 20.85 20.94 -12.76
C MET A 331 19.77 21.80 -12.08
N GLN A 332 18.67 21.18 -11.65
CA GLN A 332 17.57 21.81 -10.91
C GLN A 332 17.42 21.13 -9.55
N ALA A 333 17.04 21.86 -8.49
CA ALA A 333 16.61 21.20 -7.26
C ALA A 333 15.29 20.47 -7.51
N LEU A 334 14.98 19.41 -6.75
CA LEU A 334 13.73 18.67 -6.97
C LEU A 334 12.48 19.55 -6.85
N ILE A 335 12.50 20.54 -5.94
CA ILE A 335 11.40 21.52 -5.81
C ILE A 335 11.25 22.41 -7.05
N ASP A 336 12.37 22.85 -7.64
CA ASP A 336 12.35 23.66 -8.88
C ASP A 336 11.80 22.84 -10.05
N TRP A 337 12.21 21.57 -10.17
CA TRP A 337 11.70 20.66 -11.21
C TRP A 337 10.18 20.43 -11.10
N LEU A 338 9.65 20.28 -9.88
CA LEU A 338 8.22 20.14 -9.64
C LEU A 338 7.48 21.44 -10.03
N HIS A 339 7.96 22.62 -9.60
CA HIS A 339 7.43 23.92 -10.01
C HIS A 339 7.49 24.17 -11.53
N ASP A 340 8.51 23.65 -12.22
CA ASP A 340 8.68 23.75 -13.68
C ASP A 340 7.63 22.93 -14.46
N ASN A 341 7.01 21.92 -13.81
CA ASN A 341 5.99 21.05 -14.40
C ASN A 341 4.58 21.45 -13.97
N ASP A 342 4.40 21.96 -12.74
CA ASP A 342 3.20 22.67 -12.31
C ASP A 342 3.60 23.91 -11.49
N ALA A 343 3.43 25.09 -12.08
CA ALA A 343 3.74 26.37 -11.44
C ALA A 343 2.83 26.69 -10.22
N THR A 344 1.76 25.91 -9.99
CA THR A 344 0.90 25.99 -8.81
C THR A 344 1.26 25.00 -7.71
N TYR A 345 2.14 24.02 -7.99
CA TYR A 345 2.72 23.16 -6.96
C TYR A 345 3.44 24.01 -5.91
N THR A 346 3.46 23.57 -4.65
CA THR A 346 4.24 24.20 -3.57
C THR A 346 4.47 23.18 -2.46
N LEU A 347 5.73 22.94 -2.11
CA LEU A 347 6.09 22.11 -0.95
C LEU A 347 5.80 22.89 0.35
N LEU A 348 5.16 22.26 1.34
CA LEU A 348 4.78 22.96 2.58
C LEU A 348 5.99 23.32 3.44
N PRO A 349 5.94 24.45 4.19
CA PRO A 349 7.01 24.81 5.13
C PRO A 349 7.26 23.72 6.17
N GLY A 350 8.53 23.31 6.30
CA GLY A 350 8.95 22.21 7.18
C GLY A 350 9.10 20.87 6.47
N ASN A 351 8.69 20.77 5.21
CA ASN A 351 9.00 19.64 4.33
C ASN A 351 10.27 19.93 3.51
N SER A 352 11.08 18.91 3.23
CA SER A 352 12.35 19.00 2.51
C SER A 352 12.63 17.74 1.68
N LEU A 353 13.39 17.90 0.60
CA LEU A 353 13.80 16.81 -0.31
C LEU A 353 15.33 16.77 -0.28
N ASP A 354 15.89 16.01 0.65
CA ASP A 354 17.29 16.18 1.09
C ASP A 354 18.28 15.43 0.18
N HIS A 355 17.92 14.22 -0.26
CA HIS A 355 18.74 13.38 -1.13
C HIS A 355 17.90 12.66 -2.19
N ALA A 356 18.38 12.58 -3.43
CA ALA A 356 17.79 11.74 -4.48
C ALA A 356 18.74 10.58 -4.83
N TYR A 357 18.28 9.34 -4.63
CA TYR A 357 19.10 8.13 -4.82
C TYR A 357 18.69 7.34 -6.07
N GLY A 358 17.39 7.31 -6.39
CA GLY A 358 16.85 6.56 -7.53
C GLY A 358 16.01 7.42 -8.47
N VAL A 359 15.93 7.01 -9.73
CA VAL A 359 15.07 7.61 -10.76
C VAL A 359 14.47 6.48 -11.59
N SER A 360 13.20 6.61 -11.98
CA SER A 360 12.51 5.63 -12.81
C SER A 360 13.19 5.45 -14.19
N GLY A 361 12.95 4.29 -14.81
CA GLY A 361 13.50 3.99 -16.14
C GLY A 361 13.17 5.05 -17.20
N ASP A 362 11.99 5.68 -17.13
CA ASP A 362 11.62 6.80 -18.01
C ASP A 362 12.32 8.11 -17.61
N GLY A 363 12.29 8.47 -16.32
CA GLY A 363 12.84 9.70 -15.75
C GLY A 363 11.81 10.67 -15.14
N ASN A 364 10.54 10.29 -15.00
CA ASN A 364 9.47 11.13 -14.42
C ASN A 364 9.30 10.98 -12.90
N THR A 365 9.80 9.90 -12.31
CA THR A 365 9.68 9.61 -10.87
C THR A 365 11.08 9.56 -10.24
N VAL A 366 11.22 10.17 -9.06
CA VAL A 366 12.46 10.26 -8.28
C VAL A 366 12.23 9.74 -6.87
N PHE A 367 13.16 8.92 -6.39
CA PHE A 367 13.13 8.28 -5.08
C PHE A 367 14.27 8.79 -4.21
N GLY A 368 13.97 9.11 -2.95
CA GLY A 368 14.91 9.81 -2.08
C GLY A 368 14.60 9.70 -0.59
N VAL A 369 15.39 10.39 0.24
CA VAL A 369 15.07 10.64 1.66
C VAL A 369 14.90 12.14 1.85
N GLY A 370 13.89 12.51 2.63
CA GLY A 370 13.62 13.88 3.02
C GLY A 370 12.93 13.97 4.38
N THR A 371 12.74 15.18 4.88
CA THR A 371 11.80 15.41 5.98
C THR A 371 10.42 15.69 5.38
N LEU A 372 9.45 14.81 5.60
CA LEU A 372 8.06 15.00 5.17
C LEU A 372 7.11 14.82 6.36
N ASN A 373 6.18 15.76 6.50
CA ASN A 373 5.11 15.76 7.50
C ASN A 373 5.62 15.68 8.94
N GLY A 374 6.77 16.33 9.18
CA GLY A 374 7.45 16.36 10.48
C GLY A 374 8.30 15.12 10.79
N ARG A 375 8.53 14.23 9.82
CA ARG A 375 9.28 12.97 9.99
C ARG A 375 10.32 12.79 8.88
N ALA A 376 11.52 12.38 9.23
CA ALA A 376 12.50 11.89 8.25
C ALA A 376 12.02 10.55 7.67
N GLN A 377 11.79 10.49 6.37
CA GLN A 377 11.30 9.30 5.68
C GLN A 377 11.73 9.25 4.21
N PRO A 378 11.73 8.05 3.60
CA PRO A 378 11.76 7.95 2.15
C PRO A 378 10.58 8.69 1.51
N PHE A 379 10.79 9.23 0.30
CA PHE A 379 9.75 9.88 -0.50
C PHE A 379 9.71 9.37 -1.94
N VAL A 380 8.54 9.52 -2.57
CA VAL A 380 8.39 9.54 -4.03
C VAL A 380 8.07 10.96 -4.48
N ALA A 381 8.83 11.51 -5.43
CA ALA A 381 8.57 12.78 -6.10
C ALA A 381 8.34 12.51 -7.60
N ARG A 382 7.35 13.16 -8.22
CA ARG A 382 6.96 12.83 -9.60
C ARG A 382 6.40 13.98 -10.42
N THR A 383 6.56 13.86 -11.73
CA THR A 383 5.89 14.68 -12.76
C THR A 383 5.23 13.80 -13.82
N TYR A 384 4.34 14.37 -14.63
CA TYR A 384 3.72 13.67 -15.76
C TYR A 384 3.92 14.47 -17.03
N GLY A 385 4.46 13.83 -18.06
CA GLY A 385 4.74 14.46 -19.35
C GLY A 385 5.65 13.62 -20.23
N ALA A 386 5.83 14.04 -21.48
CA ALA A 386 6.78 13.44 -22.39
C ALA A 386 8.21 13.85 -21.99
N ILE A 387 9.05 12.86 -21.68
CA ILE A 387 10.46 13.09 -21.32
C ILE A 387 11.28 13.28 -22.59
N ALA A 388 12.19 14.25 -22.57
CA ALA A 388 13.09 14.53 -23.68
C ALA A 388 13.89 13.27 -24.09
N GLN A 389 13.90 12.99 -25.40
CA GLN A 389 14.85 12.06 -26.00
C GLN A 389 16.28 12.51 -25.65
N PRO A 390 17.25 11.58 -25.44
CA PRO A 390 18.63 11.96 -25.16
C PRO A 390 19.23 12.72 -26.36
N VAL A 391 19.28 14.06 -26.26
CA VAL A 391 19.88 14.93 -27.26
C VAL A 391 21.40 14.78 -27.19
N ILE A 392 21.92 13.77 -27.87
CA ILE A 392 23.35 13.66 -28.15
C ILE A 392 23.69 14.80 -29.11
N PRO A 393 24.55 15.76 -28.72
CA PRO A 393 25.01 16.79 -29.66
C PRO A 393 25.84 16.10 -30.75
N SER A 394 25.29 16.02 -31.96
CA SER A 394 25.98 15.44 -33.11
C SER A 394 27.26 16.24 -33.38
N ALA A 395 28.41 15.55 -33.47
CA ALA A 395 29.67 16.19 -33.80
C ALA A 395 29.55 16.99 -35.12
N PRO A 396 30.17 18.19 -35.22
CA PRO A 396 30.12 18.97 -36.45
C PRO A 396 30.61 18.14 -37.64
N PRO A 397 29.91 18.14 -38.79
CA PRO A 397 30.29 17.30 -39.93
C PRO A 397 31.68 17.68 -40.43
N THR A 398 32.64 16.77 -40.24
CA THR A 398 34.03 16.93 -40.64
C THR A 398 34.13 16.93 -42.17
N THR A 399 34.03 18.13 -42.75
CA THR A 399 34.10 18.34 -44.20
C THR A 399 35.43 17.78 -44.73
N PRO A 400 35.43 16.77 -45.62
CA PRO A 400 36.68 16.18 -46.10
C PRO A 400 37.48 17.17 -46.93
N THR A 401 38.61 17.65 -46.39
CA THR A 401 39.51 18.58 -47.08
C THR A 401 40.36 17.84 -48.11
N THR A 402 39.81 17.68 -49.32
CA THR A 402 40.57 17.18 -50.48
C THR A 402 41.75 18.10 -50.81
N PRO A 403 42.97 17.58 -51.02
CA PRO A 403 44.11 18.38 -51.43
C PRO A 403 43.89 19.05 -52.80
N PRO A 404 44.38 20.29 -53.01
CA PRO A 404 44.13 21.02 -54.25
C PRO A 404 44.96 20.49 -55.42
N SER A 405 44.29 19.92 -56.42
CA SER A 405 44.85 19.73 -57.77
C SER A 405 44.59 20.97 -58.63
N GLY A 406 45.60 21.46 -59.34
CA GLY A 406 45.51 22.70 -60.13
C GLY A 406 44.78 22.52 -61.47
N GLY A 407 44.02 23.54 -61.89
CA GLY A 407 43.31 23.54 -63.18
C GLY A 407 42.86 24.95 -63.60
N THR A 408 43.52 25.50 -64.62
CA THR A 408 43.38 26.87 -65.13
C THR A 408 41.97 27.28 -65.61
N SER A 409 41.51 28.46 -65.17
CA SER A 409 40.54 29.32 -65.90
C SER A 409 40.68 30.77 -65.39
N GLY A 410 40.22 31.82 -66.08
CA GLY A 410 39.52 31.83 -67.37
C GLY A 410 38.91 33.17 -67.83
N GLY A 411 38.98 34.25 -67.04
CA GLY A 411 38.65 35.63 -67.46
C GLY A 411 37.20 36.11 -67.29
N SER A 412 37.04 37.43 -67.09
CA SER A 412 35.81 38.24 -67.08
C SER A 412 34.71 37.95 -66.03
N SER A 413 33.78 38.86 -65.70
CA SER A 413 33.78 40.34 -65.57
C SER A 413 32.39 40.83 -65.10
N GLY A 414 32.29 41.81 -64.17
CA GLY A 414 31.04 42.28 -63.55
C GLY A 414 31.16 42.22 -62.01
N THR A 415 31.07 43.27 -61.18
CA THR A 415 30.40 44.61 -61.24
C THR A 415 28.86 44.49 -61.36
N THR A 416 28.02 45.14 -60.52
CA THR A 416 28.24 46.28 -59.59
C THR A 416 27.18 46.36 -58.47
N GLY A 417 27.57 46.79 -57.24
CA GLY A 417 26.70 47.45 -56.22
C GLY A 417 25.68 46.57 -55.47
N GLY A 418 25.18 46.95 -54.28
CA GLY A 418 25.57 48.08 -53.40
C GLY A 418 24.64 48.24 -52.16
N THR A 419 25.18 48.83 -51.09
CA THR A 419 24.58 49.82 -50.14
C THR A 419 23.04 49.96 -50.05
N THR A 420 22.36 50.12 -48.88
CA THR A 420 22.76 50.43 -47.48
C THR A 420 21.51 50.44 -46.56
N GLY A 421 21.70 50.29 -45.23
CA GLY A 421 20.78 50.80 -44.19
C GLY A 421 19.53 49.93 -43.91
N ALA A 422 19.11 49.53 -42.70
CA ALA A 422 19.30 49.92 -41.30
C ALA A 422 18.16 50.75 -40.65
N ASN A 423 17.51 50.09 -39.68
CA ASN A 423 17.07 50.58 -38.36
C ASN A 423 15.58 51.00 -38.14
N THR A 424 15.08 50.74 -36.91
CA THR A 424 13.81 51.19 -36.27
C THR A 424 12.47 50.80 -36.94
N GLY A 425 11.36 50.55 -36.23
CA GLY A 425 11.07 50.45 -34.79
C GLY A 425 9.57 50.70 -34.48
N SER A 426 9.14 50.49 -33.22
CA SER A 426 7.82 50.81 -32.63
C SER A 426 6.60 49.86 -32.82
N THR A 427 6.32 49.13 -31.74
CA THR A 427 5.02 49.00 -31.04
C THR A 427 3.74 49.66 -31.59
N ALA A 428 2.65 48.89 -31.55
CA ALA A 428 1.33 49.28 -31.01
C ALA A 428 0.56 48.01 -30.55
N GLY A 429 -0.39 48.14 -29.63
CA GLY A 429 -1.24 47.03 -29.14
C GLY A 429 -2.73 47.41 -29.09
N GLY A 430 -3.60 46.46 -28.75
CA GLY A 430 -5.03 46.72 -28.60
C GLY A 430 -5.79 45.58 -27.89
N THR A 431 -6.70 45.96 -26.99
CA THR A 431 -7.59 45.06 -26.25
C THR A 431 -9.06 45.41 -26.51
N SER A 432 -9.92 44.39 -26.53
CA SER A 432 -11.39 44.54 -26.44
C SER A 432 -12.00 43.21 -26.00
N SER A 433 -13.21 43.23 -25.43
CA SER A 433 -13.78 42.08 -24.70
C SER A 433 -15.28 41.88 -24.90
N GLY A 434 -15.72 40.62 -24.73
CA GLY A 434 -17.10 40.26 -24.38
C GLY A 434 -18.03 39.87 -25.54
N GLY A 435 -18.72 38.72 -25.38
CA GLY A 435 -19.81 38.28 -26.26
C GLY A 435 -19.97 36.76 -26.33
N THR A 436 -20.94 36.19 -25.61
CA THR A 436 -21.17 34.73 -25.55
C THR A 436 -22.34 34.26 -26.42
N THR A 437 -22.18 33.11 -27.08
CA THR A 437 -23.25 32.15 -27.39
C THR A 437 -22.67 30.74 -27.35
N ALA A 438 -23.50 29.73 -27.07
CA ALA A 438 -23.08 28.34 -26.92
C ALA A 438 -23.93 27.39 -27.76
N ALA A 439 -23.28 26.38 -28.35
CA ALA A 439 -23.90 25.19 -28.95
C ALA A 439 -22.90 24.02 -28.83
N GLY A 440 -23.39 22.84 -28.45
CA GLY A 440 -22.53 21.75 -27.97
C GLY A 440 -21.83 20.91 -29.05
N GLY A 441 -20.78 20.20 -28.63
CA GLY A 441 -20.06 19.20 -29.43
C GLY A 441 -19.15 18.34 -28.57
N SER A 442 -19.63 17.17 -28.16
CA SER A 442 -18.89 16.03 -27.57
C SER A 442 -17.55 16.33 -26.88
N GLY A 443 -17.56 16.47 -25.56
CA GLY A 443 -16.33 16.55 -24.78
C GLY A 443 -15.61 15.20 -24.74
N ALA A 444 -14.41 15.14 -25.32
CA ALA A 444 -13.37 14.27 -24.78
C ALA A 444 -12.89 14.89 -23.47
N GLY A 445 -12.87 14.11 -22.38
CA GLY A 445 -12.37 14.61 -21.09
C GLY A 445 -10.88 14.89 -21.18
N SER A 446 -10.47 16.12 -20.86
CA SER A 446 -9.06 16.46 -20.69
C SER A 446 -8.55 15.81 -19.40
N HIS A 447 -7.87 14.67 -19.52
CA HIS A 447 -7.30 13.94 -18.38
C HIS A 447 -6.05 14.61 -17.80
N ASP A 448 -5.52 15.63 -18.48
CA ASP A 448 -4.25 16.30 -18.16
C ASP A 448 -4.40 17.39 -17.09
N ALA A 449 -4.92 17.02 -15.91
CA ALA A 449 -4.46 17.67 -14.68
C ALA A 449 -3.06 17.13 -14.42
N ALA A 450 -2.03 17.99 -14.36
CA ALA A 450 -0.66 17.55 -14.16
C ALA A 450 -0.53 16.92 -12.76
N GLN A 451 -0.36 15.59 -12.70
CA GLN A 451 -0.28 14.81 -11.45
C GLN A 451 1.13 14.95 -10.81
N VAL A 452 1.58 16.20 -10.66
CA VAL A 452 2.86 16.61 -10.08
C VAL A 452 2.76 16.56 -8.56
N GLY A 453 3.67 15.84 -7.91
CA GLY A 453 3.51 15.58 -6.49
C GLY A 453 4.71 15.01 -5.76
N VAL A 454 4.62 15.05 -4.43
CA VAL A 454 5.53 14.36 -3.51
C VAL A 454 4.72 13.69 -2.41
N ILE A 455 5.03 12.44 -2.07
CA ILE A 455 4.44 11.78 -0.90
C ILE A 455 5.49 11.01 -0.11
N GLY A 456 5.32 11.00 1.21
CA GLY A 456 6.09 10.14 2.10
C GLY A 456 5.64 8.69 1.97
N LEU A 457 6.58 7.75 2.02
CA LEU A 457 6.27 6.33 1.87
C LEU A 457 5.41 5.79 3.03
N PHE A 458 5.45 6.42 4.21
CA PHE A 458 4.50 6.11 5.28
C PHE A 458 3.11 6.68 4.99
N ASP A 459 3.01 7.95 4.59
CA ASP A 459 1.72 8.63 4.33
C ASP A 459 0.91 7.96 3.18
N LEU A 460 1.60 7.39 2.19
CA LEU A 460 0.96 6.61 1.11
C LEU A 460 0.51 5.22 1.60
N GLY A 461 1.33 4.53 2.40
CA GLY A 461 0.99 3.23 2.97
C GLY A 461 -0.26 3.29 3.86
N ASP A 462 -0.32 4.27 4.76
CA ASP A 462 -1.45 4.49 5.67
C ASP A 462 -2.75 4.80 4.89
N SER A 463 -2.67 5.62 3.83
CA SER A 463 -3.82 5.94 2.96
C SER A 463 -4.37 4.72 2.22
N LEU A 464 -3.50 3.83 1.75
CA LEU A 464 -3.92 2.61 1.07
C LEU A 464 -4.42 1.54 2.07
N HIS A 465 -3.95 1.55 3.34
CA HIS A 465 -4.43 0.68 4.40
C HIS A 465 -5.93 0.89 4.71
N ASN A 466 -6.38 2.14 4.78
CA ASN A 466 -7.79 2.50 4.97
C ASN A 466 -8.73 1.74 4.01
N ALA A 467 -8.31 1.55 2.76
CA ALA A 467 -9.09 0.87 1.72
C ALA A 467 -9.43 -0.59 2.05
N SER A 468 -8.72 -1.25 2.97
CA SER A 468 -9.05 -2.58 3.46
C SER A 468 -10.33 -2.62 4.29
N LEU A 469 -10.53 -1.63 5.16
CA LEU A 469 -11.64 -1.59 6.12
C LEU A 469 -13.01 -1.30 5.47
N TYR A 470 -13.03 -0.85 4.20
CA TYR A 470 -14.24 -0.45 3.48
C TYR A 470 -15.31 -1.56 3.46
N GLY A 471 -14.93 -2.80 3.12
CA GLY A 471 -15.87 -3.92 2.97
C GLY A 471 -16.48 -4.32 4.31
N GLN A 472 -15.64 -4.54 5.33
CA GLN A 472 -16.09 -4.88 6.68
C GLN A 472 -17.00 -3.78 7.29
N ALA A 473 -16.71 -2.51 6.99
CA ALA A 473 -17.55 -1.38 7.40
C ALA A 473 -18.96 -1.44 6.77
N MET A 474 -19.06 -1.74 5.47
CA MET A 474 -20.33 -1.97 4.77
C MET A 474 -21.10 -3.16 5.37
N GLN A 475 -20.43 -4.29 5.59
CA GLN A 475 -21.04 -5.50 6.19
C GLN A 475 -21.69 -5.25 7.54
N SER A 476 -21.14 -4.33 8.35
CA SER A 476 -21.71 -3.95 9.65
C SER A 476 -23.12 -3.35 9.55
N VAL A 477 -23.52 -2.83 8.39
CA VAL A 477 -24.87 -2.35 8.10
C VAL A 477 -25.81 -3.52 7.82
N VAL A 478 -25.45 -4.36 6.84
CA VAL A 478 -26.27 -5.52 6.43
C VAL A 478 -26.46 -6.53 7.56
N GLN A 479 -25.43 -6.76 8.39
CA GLN A 479 -25.57 -7.61 9.59
C GLN A 479 -26.62 -7.05 10.58
N GLY A 480 -26.66 -5.72 10.77
CA GLY A 480 -27.67 -5.07 11.63
C GLY A 480 -29.09 -5.22 11.08
N PHE A 481 -29.27 -5.02 9.77
CA PHE A 481 -30.54 -5.25 9.08
C PHE A 481 -31.00 -6.71 9.19
N LEU A 482 -30.09 -7.66 8.97
CA LEU A 482 -30.36 -9.08 9.13
C LEU A 482 -30.75 -9.44 10.56
N GLN A 483 -29.94 -9.09 11.57
CA GLN A 483 -30.15 -9.55 12.95
C GLN A 483 -31.35 -8.87 13.63
N GLY A 484 -31.58 -7.57 13.37
CA GLY A 484 -32.55 -6.76 14.11
C GLY A 484 -33.46 -5.86 13.27
N GLY A 485 -33.02 -5.38 12.11
CA GLY A 485 -33.83 -4.51 11.24
C GLY A 485 -35.11 -5.18 10.75
N MET A 486 -35.02 -6.41 10.22
CA MET A 486 -36.18 -7.19 9.84
C MET A 486 -36.91 -7.79 11.05
N HIS A 487 -37.93 -7.09 11.55
CA HIS A 487 -38.71 -7.47 12.73
C HIS A 487 -40.20 -7.12 12.56
N CYS A 488 -41.07 -7.87 13.27
CA CYS A 488 -42.51 -7.60 13.31
C CYS A 488 -43.11 -8.17 14.61
N ASP A 489 -43.35 -7.31 15.61
CA ASP A 489 -43.71 -7.76 16.97
C ASP A 489 -45.22 -7.95 17.20
N THR A 490 -46.07 -7.26 16.44
CA THR A 490 -47.53 -7.20 16.71
C THR A 490 -48.33 -7.45 15.44
N PHE A 491 -49.32 -8.34 15.57
CA PHE A 491 -50.19 -8.80 14.50
C PHE A 491 -51.63 -8.76 14.99
N ASP A 492 -52.56 -8.59 14.06
CA ASP A 492 -53.99 -8.88 14.20
C ASP A 492 -54.23 -10.43 14.21
N LEU A 493 -55.44 -11.02 14.33
CA LEU A 493 -56.58 -10.91 13.41
C LEU A 493 -56.42 -11.95 12.29
N ARG A 494 -56.42 -11.49 11.03
CA ARG A 494 -55.96 -12.19 9.83
C ARG A 494 -54.48 -12.58 9.90
N GLY A 495 -53.68 -11.88 10.72
CA GLY A 495 -52.28 -12.22 11.02
C GLY A 495 -51.26 -11.46 10.17
N ILE A 496 -51.53 -10.21 9.82
CA ILE A 496 -50.61 -9.34 9.07
C ILE A 496 -49.82 -8.46 10.06
N CYS A 497 -48.64 -8.03 9.66
CA CYS A 497 -47.86 -7.03 10.39
C CYS A 497 -47.10 -6.16 9.40
N VAL A 498 -47.09 -4.85 9.64
CA VAL A 498 -46.20 -3.88 8.98
C VAL A 498 -45.39 -3.18 10.08
N SER A 499 -44.08 -3.10 9.88
CA SER A 499 -43.16 -2.34 10.72
C SER A 499 -42.43 -1.30 9.87
N THR A 500 -42.12 -0.15 10.44
CA THR A 500 -41.21 0.82 9.84
C THR A 500 -40.45 1.57 10.94
N GLY A 501 -39.21 1.93 10.67
CA GLY A 501 -38.34 2.54 11.65
C GLY A 501 -37.26 3.44 11.07
N ALA A 502 -36.56 4.09 11.98
CA ALA A 502 -35.34 4.83 11.73
C ALA A 502 -34.25 4.29 12.65
N LEU A 503 -33.12 3.93 12.04
CA LEU A 503 -31.90 3.50 12.69
C LEU A 503 -30.86 4.62 12.56
N TYR A 504 -30.46 5.17 13.70
CA TYR A 504 -29.23 5.95 13.81
C TYR A 504 -28.10 5.02 14.24
N SER A 505 -26.91 5.17 13.66
CA SER A 505 -25.71 4.60 14.26
C SER A 505 -24.51 5.52 14.12
N HIS A 506 -23.75 5.64 15.21
CA HIS A 506 -22.50 6.38 15.28
C HIS A 506 -21.34 5.40 15.48
N ASN A 507 -20.30 5.58 14.67
CA ASN A 507 -19.08 4.79 14.68
C ASN A 507 -17.96 5.61 15.33
N ALA A 508 -17.23 5.01 16.27
CA ALA A 508 -16.06 5.59 16.91
C ALA A 508 -14.87 4.64 16.82
N GLY A 509 -13.73 5.17 16.38
CA GLY A 509 -12.54 4.41 16.00
C GLY A 509 -12.04 4.83 14.62
N GLU A 510 -11.30 3.94 13.97
CA GLU A 510 -10.68 4.16 12.66
C GLU A 510 -11.71 4.24 11.53
N VAL A 511 -12.73 3.37 11.55
CA VAL A 511 -14.00 3.65 10.87
C VAL A 511 -14.87 4.49 11.82
N SER A 512 -15.27 5.67 11.36
CA SER A 512 -16.02 6.66 12.13
C SER A 512 -17.24 7.20 11.37
N GLY A 513 -17.84 8.28 11.88
CA GLY A 513 -18.98 8.96 11.29
C GLY A 513 -20.35 8.50 11.80
N SER A 514 -21.39 9.16 11.31
CA SER A 514 -22.79 8.95 11.74
C SER A 514 -23.72 8.71 10.57
N ASN A 515 -24.59 7.71 10.71
CA ASN A 515 -25.49 7.24 9.67
C ASN A 515 -26.95 7.21 10.14
N TRP A 516 -27.85 7.52 9.21
CA TRP A 516 -29.30 7.40 9.35
C TRP A 516 -29.82 6.47 8.25
N GLN A 517 -30.56 5.43 8.64
CA GLN A 517 -31.13 4.43 7.74
C GLN A 517 -32.60 4.26 8.07
N GLY A 518 -33.47 4.39 7.06
CA GLY A 518 -34.89 4.06 7.21
C GLY A 518 -35.13 2.57 6.95
N ASP A 519 -35.91 1.92 7.80
CA ASP A 519 -36.32 0.52 7.63
C ASP A 519 -37.83 0.37 7.39
N PHE A 520 -38.18 -0.67 6.64
CA PHE A 520 -39.55 -1.12 6.41
C PHE A 520 -39.58 -2.64 6.44
N SER A 521 -40.63 -3.23 7.00
CA SER A 521 -40.86 -4.68 7.00
C SER A 521 -42.34 -5.00 6.91
N ILE A 522 -42.68 -6.07 6.19
CA ILE A 522 -44.03 -6.63 6.13
C ILE A 522 -43.97 -8.14 6.39
N ALA A 523 -44.81 -8.64 7.27
CA ALA A 523 -44.80 -10.03 7.71
C ALA A 523 -46.20 -10.63 7.83
N TYR A 524 -46.29 -11.94 7.64
CA TYR A 524 -47.51 -12.73 7.75
C TYR A 524 -47.31 -13.91 8.71
N ARG A 525 -48.23 -14.03 9.68
CA ARG A 525 -48.29 -15.14 10.65
C ARG A 525 -49.22 -16.23 10.12
N PHE A 526 -48.67 -17.14 9.33
CA PHE A 526 -49.42 -18.26 8.76
C PHE A 526 -49.70 -19.41 9.75
N SER A 527 -49.09 -19.40 10.94
CA SER A 527 -49.42 -20.32 12.04
C SER A 527 -49.17 -19.65 13.41
N PRO A 528 -49.77 -20.15 14.51
CA PRO A 528 -49.56 -19.61 15.86
C PRO A 528 -48.08 -19.47 16.29
N ASN A 529 -47.19 -20.27 15.69
CA ASN A 529 -45.76 -20.29 15.97
C ASN A 529 -44.89 -19.91 14.76
N TRP A 530 -45.45 -19.63 13.58
CA TRP A 530 -44.67 -19.34 12.37
C TRP A 530 -45.01 -17.98 11.77
N VAL A 531 -43.97 -17.21 11.48
CA VAL A 531 -44.01 -15.90 10.80
C VAL A 531 -43.04 -15.95 9.63
N ALA A 532 -43.43 -15.42 8.48
CA ALA A 532 -42.50 -15.10 7.39
C ALA A 532 -42.73 -13.66 6.90
N GLY A 533 -41.71 -12.99 6.40
CA GLY A 533 -41.82 -11.61 5.96
C GLY A 533 -40.68 -11.14 5.06
N PHE A 534 -40.85 -9.93 4.55
CA PHE A 534 -39.89 -9.21 3.72
C PHE A 534 -39.50 -7.90 4.40
N GLY A 535 -38.28 -7.44 4.14
CA GLY A 535 -37.77 -6.16 4.62
C GLY A 535 -37.07 -5.36 3.53
N TYR A 536 -36.97 -4.06 3.77
CA TYR A 536 -36.22 -3.10 2.97
C TYR A 536 -35.50 -2.12 3.90
N GLN A 537 -34.32 -1.66 3.50
CA GLN A 537 -33.58 -0.61 4.18
C GLN A 537 -33.02 0.39 3.15
N GLY A 538 -33.21 1.69 3.43
CA GLY A 538 -32.91 2.77 2.49
C GLY A 538 -31.43 2.94 2.13
N PRO A 539 -31.12 3.51 0.95
CA PRO A 539 -29.90 3.18 0.20
C PRO A 539 -28.61 3.87 0.65
N SER A 540 -28.69 5.02 1.34
CA SER A 540 -27.53 5.90 1.51
C SER A 540 -26.88 5.78 2.89
N TYR A 541 -25.60 5.43 2.92
CA TYR A 541 -24.75 5.60 4.10
C TYR A 541 -23.39 6.22 3.74
N LYS A 542 -22.86 7.06 4.63
CA LYS A 542 -21.51 7.63 4.57
C LYS A 542 -20.63 6.92 5.60
N LEU A 543 -19.53 6.35 5.15
CA LEU A 543 -18.47 5.85 6.02
C LEU A 543 -17.31 6.83 5.96
N GLU A 544 -16.75 7.16 7.13
CA GLU A 544 -15.48 7.86 7.27
C GLU A 544 -14.46 6.81 7.73
N VAL A 545 -13.31 6.68 7.07
CA VAL A 545 -12.35 5.59 7.31
C VAL A 545 -10.93 6.19 7.31
N GLY A 546 -10.34 6.34 8.50
CA GLY A 546 -9.19 7.22 8.66
C GLY A 546 -9.55 8.64 8.22
N ASN A 547 -8.92 9.12 7.13
CA ASN A 547 -9.25 10.40 6.48
C ASN A 547 -10.15 10.24 5.25
N ASP A 548 -10.49 9.02 4.85
CA ASP A 548 -11.26 8.74 3.63
C ASP A 548 -12.77 8.95 3.84
N THR A 549 -13.50 9.15 2.74
CA THR A 549 -14.95 9.20 2.71
C THR A 549 -15.50 8.29 1.62
N VAL A 550 -16.19 7.21 2.04
CA VAL A 550 -16.95 6.32 1.15
C VAL A 550 -18.43 6.66 1.27
N ARG A 551 -19.07 7.02 0.15
CA ARG A 551 -20.52 7.28 0.09
C ARG A 551 -21.20 6.20 -0.73
N SER A 552 -21.91 5.30 -0.05
CA SER A 552 -22.74 4.26 -0.65
C SER A 552 -24.12 4.80 -1.06
N ARG A 553 -24.65 4.28 -2.16
CA ARG A 553 -26.04 4.39 -2.62
C ARG A 553 -26.50 3.01 -3.11
N ALA A 554 -26.83 2.12 -2.18
CA ALA A 554 -27.23 0.75 -2.48
C ALA A 554 -28.43 0.31 -1.64
N ASP A 555 -29.54 -0.03 -2.30
CA ASP A 555 -30.77 -0.48 -1.63
C ASP A 555 -30.63 -1.89 -1.08
N THR A 556 -30.98 -2.09 0.20
CA THR A 556 -30.97 -3.42 0.83
C THR A 556 -32.37 -4.01 0.89
N PHE A 557 -32.55 -5.20 0.33
CA PHE A 557 -33.77 -6.00 0.44
C PHE A 557 -33.50 -7.28 1.22
N GLY A 558 -34.51 -7.82 1.89
CA GLY A 558 -34.37 -9.08 2.60
C GLY A 558 -35.67 -9.84 2.80
N ALA A 559 -35.53 -11.08 3.24
CA ALA A 559 -36.63 -11.96 3.64
C ALA A 559 -36.25 -12.71 4.91
N PHE A 560 -37.23 -13.01 5.75
CA PHE A 560 -37.01 -13.73 7.00
C PHE A 560 -38.15 -14.71 7.32
N VAL A 561 -37.83 -15.72 8.12
CA VAL A 561 -38.76 -16.64 8.75
C VAL A 561 -38.40 -16.81 10.22
N GLU A 562 -39.41 -16.78 11.09
CA GLU A 562 -39.30 -17.00 12.53
C GLU A 562 -40.22 -18.14 12.98
N TYR A 563 -39.68 -18.98 13.87
CA TYR A 563 -40.39 -20.00 14.61
C TYR A 563 -40.38 -19.69 16.11
N GLY A 564 -41.53 -19.89 16.75
CA GLY A 564 -41.72 -19.68 18.19
C GLY A 564 -42.15 -18.25 18.53
N ASN A 565 -41.92 -17.82 19.76
CA ASN A 565 -42.29 -16.49 20.22
C ASN A 565 -41.38 -16.05 21.38
N ARG A 566 -40.69 -14.91 21.22
CA ARG A 566 -39.68 -14.39 22.18
C ARG A 566 -40.22 -14.10 23.59
N LEU A 567 -41.54 -14.15 23.81
CA LEU A 567 -42.24 -13.89 25.08
C LEU A 567 -42.99 -15.13 25.64
N ARG A 568 -42.90 -16.30 25.00
CA ARG A 568 -43.55 -17.54 25.46
C ARG A 568 -42.52 -18.65 25.63
N GLN A 569 -42.68 -19.49 26.65
CA GLN A 569 -41.75 -20.58 26.92
C GLN A 569 -41.73 -21.60 25.77
N GLY A 570 -40.55 -21.93 25.27
CA GLY A 570 -40.35 -22.87 24.15
C GLY A 570 -39.10 -22.57 23.33
N ALA A 571 -38.86 -23.37 22.29
CA ALA A 571 -37.79 -23.11 21.34
C ALA A 571 -38.12 -21.89 20.46
N PHE A 572 -37.08 -21.12 20.12
CA PHE A 572 -37.12 -20.04 19.13
C PHE A 572 -36.07 -20.32 18.05
N ALA A 573 -36.44 -20.09 16.79
CA ALA A 573 -35.49 -20.14 15.67
C ALA A 573 -35.82 -19.06 14.64
N ARG A 574 -34.80 -18.56 13.96
CA ARG A 574 -34.89 -17.51 12.95
C ARG A 574 -33.89 -17.77 11.84
N ALA A 575 -34.34 -17.61 10.59
CA ALA A 575 -33.47 -17.55 9.43
C ALA A 575 -33.83 -16.32 8.61
N ALA A 576 -32.83 -15.60 8.13
CA ALA A 576 -32.99 -14.38 7.34
C ALA A 576 -31.96 -14.33 6.23
N ILE A 577 -32.33 -13.73 5.10
CA ILE A 577 -31.46 -13.47 3.95
C ILE A 577 -31.57 -12.00 3.55
N ALA A 578 -30.47 -11.43 3.07
CA ALA A 578 -30.41 -10.07 2.57
C ALA A 578 -29.58 -10.00 1.27
N TYR A 579 -29.99 -9.10 0.40
CA TYR A 579 -29.30 -8.73 -0.84
C TYR A 579 -29.28 -7.22 -0.97
N GLN A 580 -28.12 -6.67 -1.30
CA GLN A 580 -27.90 -5.25 -1.54
C GLN A 580 -27.12 -5.07 -2.84
N GLN A 581 -27.47 -4.05 -3.61
CA GLN A 581 -26.77 -3.66 -4.83
C GLN A 581 -26.86 -2.15 -5.04
N GLY A 582 -25.79 -1.55 -5.55
CA GLY A 582 -25.74 -0.15 -5.95
C GLY A 582 -24.32 0.32 -6.14
N ASP A 583 -24.09 1.62 -6.00
CA ASP A 583 -22.81 2.25 -6.31
C ASP A 583 -22.19 2.92 -5.07
N ALA A 584 -20.87 3.04 -5.04
CA ALA A 584 -20.13 3.78 -4.02
C ALA A 584 -19.13 4.76 -4.65
N THR A 585 -19.22 6.03 -4.25
CA THR A 585 -18.16 7.03 -4.53
C THR A 585 -17.14 6.98 -3.39
N VAL A 586 -15.90 6.61 -3.72
CA VAL A 586 -14.74 6.64 -2.82
C VAL A 586 -14.02 7.97 -2.98
N ASN A 587 -13.63 8.57 -1.85
CA ASN A 587 -12.71 9.70 -1.80
C ASN A 587 -11.62 9.29 -0.81
N ARG A 588 -10.48 8.84 -1.32
CA ARG A 588 -9.32 8.43 -0.53
C ARG A 588 -8.42 9.64 -0.32
N SER A 589 -8.04 9.89 0.92
CA SER A 589 -7.29 11.07 1.33
C SER A 589 -5.87 10.69 1.75
N TYR A 590 -4.88 11.51 1.42
CA TYR A 590 -3.48 11.27 1.76
C TYR A 590 -2.70 12.57 2.01
N LEU A 591 -1.63 12.47 2.79
CA LEU A 591 -0.81 13.63 3.17
C LEU A 591 0.44 13.73 2.28
N THR A 592 0.36 14.56 1.25
CA THR A 592 1.46 14.88 0.34
C THR A 592 2.44 15.86 0.98
N GLY A 593 3.63 16.00 0.39
CA GLY A 593 4.57 17.08 0.73
C GLY A 593 4.01 18.49 0.52
N SER A 594 2.95 18.62 -0.29
CA SER A 594 2.16 19.83 -0.53
C SER A 594 0.90 19.97 0.36
N GLY A 595 0.63 19.01 1.25
CA GLY A 595 -0.53 19.00 2.15
C GLY A 595 -1.53 17.88 1.89
N LEU A 596 -2.73 17.97 2.45
CA LEU A 596 -3.78 16.97 2.26
C LEU A 596 -4.31 17.04 0.82
N ASP A 597 -4.27 15.91 0.11
CA ASP A 597 -4.77 15.72 -1.25
C ASP A 597 -5.63 14.45 -1.35
N ASN A 598 -6.56 14.44 -2.31
CA ASN A 598 -7.64 13.46 -2.37
C ASN A 598 -7.82 12.87 -3.77
N SER A 599 -7.81 11.55 -3.85
CA SER A 599 -8.19 10.79 -5.04
C SER A 599 -9.64 10.32 -4.97
N GLN A 600 -10.42 10.59 -6.02
CA GLN A 600 -11.81 10.19 -6.16
C GLN A 600 -11.96 9.07 -7.18
N GLY A 601 -12.77 8.06 -6.86
CA GLY A 601 -13.19 6.99 -7.79
C GLY A 601 -14.64 6.54 -7.52
N GLU A 602 -15.25 5.87 -8.49
CA GLU A 602 -16.59 5.28 -8.38
C GLU A 602 -16.53 3.79 -8.67
N THR A 603 -17.24 2.98 -7.87
CA THR A 603 -17.29 1.52 -7.99
C THR A 603 -18.70 0.98 -7.74
N ALA A 604 -19.05 -0.11 -8.40
CA ALA A 604 -20.23 -0.88 -8.05
C ALA A 604 -19.97 -1.71 -6.78
N ILE A 605 -21.01 -1.89 -5.96
CA ILE A 605 -20.98 -2.74 -4.77
C ILE A 605 -22.16 -3.70 -4.74
N GLY A 606 -21.90 -4.91 -4.26
CA GLY A 606 -22.90 -5.93 -4.01
C GLY A 606 -22.70 -6.56 -2.64
N GLN A 607 -23.77 -6.83 -1.89
CA GLN A 607 -23.69 -7.63 -0.67
C GLN A 607 -24.76 -8.72 -0.68
N ARG A 608 -24.37 -9.93 -0.27
CA ARG A 608 -25.25 -11.09 -0.08
C ARG A 608 -25.01 -11.63 1.32
N ALA A 609 -26.07 -11.83 2.09
CA ALA A 609 -25.90 -12.24 3.48
C ALA A 609 -27.03 -13.16 3.95
N VAL A 610 -26.69 -14.05 4.88
CA VAL A 610 -27.56 -15.05 5.50
C VAL A 610 -27.32 -14.98 7.01
N SER A 611 -28.38 -14.94 7.81
CA SER A 611 -28.32 -14.99 9.28
C SER A 611 -29.20 -16.11 9.79
N THR A 612 -28.67 -16.91 10.70
CA THR A 612 -29.40 -17.98 11.39
C THR A 612 -29.24 -17.85 12.90
N GLN A 613 -30.31 -18.00 13.66
CA GLN A 613 -30.31 -17.91 15.12
C GLN A 613 -31.25 -18.97 15.71
N ALA A 614 -30.83 -19.60 16.80
CA ALA A 614 -31.62 -20.61 17.52
C ALA A 614 -31.40 -20.48 19.03
N GLY A 615 -32.47 -20.64 19.81
CA GLY A 615 -32.43 -20.50 21.27
C GLY A 615 -33.65 -21.10 21.97
N TYR A 616 -33.71 -20.93 23.28
CA TYR A 616 -34.85 -21.39 24.09
C TYR A 616 -35.30 -20.30 25.05
N VAL A 617 -36.58 -19.96 25.00
CA VAL A 617 -37.20 -18.97 25.88
C VAL A 617 -37.62 -19.64 27.18
N PHE A 618 -37.05 -19.21 28.30
CA PHE A 618 -37.46 -19.56 29.65
C PHE A 618 -38.34 -18.45 30.22
N VAL A 619 -39.50 -18.76 30.79
CA VAL A 619 -40.40 -17.77 31.40
C VAL A 619 -40.40 -17.91 32.92
N VAL A 620 -40.04 -16.83 33.62
CA VAL A 620 -39.99 -16.72 35.08
C VAL A 620 -40.86 -15.54 35.51
N LYS A 621 -42.05 -15.83 36.02
CA LYS A 621 -43.08 -14.83 36.37
C LYS A 621 -43.45 -13.94 35.17
N ASN A 622 -43.05 -12.67 35.18
CA ASN A 622 -43.28 -11.68 34.12
C ASN A 622 -42.03 -11.39 33.27
N MET A 623 -40.97 -12.18 33.41
CA MET A 623 -39.73 -12.08 32.64
C MET A 623 -39.58 -13.30 31.73
N ALA A 624 -39.29 -13.08 30.45
CA ALA A 624 -38.80 -14.09 29.53
C ALA A 624 -37.29 -13.92 29.36
N VAL A 625 -36.51 -15.00 29.34
CA VAL A 625 -35.05 -15.00 29.10
C VAL A 625 -34.72 -16.03 28.03
N MET A 626 -34.02 -15.61 26.99
CA MET A 626 -33.70 -16.39 25.81
C MET A 626 -32.19 -16.37 25.56
N PRO A 627 -31.42 -17.33 26.13
CA PRO A 627 -30.12 -17.68 25.58
C PRO A 627 -30.28 -18.20 24.14
N TYR A 628 -29.37 -17.80 23.26
CA TYR A 628 -29.35 -18.18 21.86
C TYR A 628 -27.92 -18.30 21.32
N VAL A 629 -27.78 -19.07 20.25
CA VAL A 629 -26.61 -19.10 19.38
C VAL A 629 -27.04 -18.65 17.98
N GLY A 630 -26.10 -18.19 17.16
CA GLY A 630 -26.35 -17.87 15.77
C GLY A 630 -25.10 -17.96 14.90
N VAL A 631 -25.32 -18.06 13.61
CA VAL A 631 -24.27 -17.99 12.58
C VAL A 631 -24.76 -17.06 11.47
N ASP A 632 -23.97 -16.03 11.20
CA ASP A 632 -24.10 -15.18 10.02
C ASP A 632 -23.04 -15.55 9.00
N TYR A 633 -23.40 -15.51 7.72
CA TYR A 633 -22.48 -15.51 6.58
C TYR A 633 -22.77 -14.28 5.73
N LEU A 634 -21.74 -13.50 5.40
CA LEU A 634 -21.83 -12.31 4.56
C LEU A 634 -20.76 -12.38 3.47
N ARG A 635 -21.13 -12.04 2.24
CA ARG A 635 -20.23 -11.80 1.11
C ARG A 635 -20.42 -10.37 0.65
N THR A 636 -19.32 -9.62 0.57
CA THR A 636 -19.25 -8.33 -0.10
C THR A 636 -18.51 -8.50 -1.42
N THR A 637 -18.97 -7.82 -2.46
CA THR A 637 -18.28 -7.72 -3.75
C THR A 637 -18.06 -6.23 -4.01
N ILE A 638 -16.81 -5.83 -4.25
CA ILE A 638 -16.45 -4.45 -4.63
C ILE A 638 -15.75 -4.55 -5.98
N ASP A 639 -16.33 -3.93 -7.00
CA ASP A 639 -15.78 -3.99 -8.36
C ASP A 639 -14.48 -3.18 -8.47
N GLY A 640 -13.67 -3.51 -9.48
CA GLY A 640 -12.43 -2.79 -9.76
C GLY A 640 -12.70 -1.37 -10.26
N TYR A 641 -12.00 -0.38 -9.71
CA TYR A 641 -12.19 1.02 -10.06
C TYR A 641 -10.85 1.75 -10.21
N THR A 642 -10.86 2.85 -10.95
CA THR A 642 -9.68 3.72 -11.11
C THR A 642 -10.01 5.11 -10.62
N GLU A 643 -9.17 5.66 -9.75
CA GLU A 643 -9.28 7.02 -9.26
C GLU A 643 -8.80 8.03 -10.33
N THR A 644 -9.39 9.22 -10.35
CA THR A 644 -9.19 10.20 -11.44
C THR A 644 -8.69 11.57 -10.98
N THR A 645 -8.48 11.77 -9.67
CA THR A 645 -8.01 13.04 -9.09
C THR A 645 -6.81 12.83 -8.16
N GLY A 646 -6.16 13.94 -7.78
CA GLY A 646 -5.01 13.97 -6.88
C GLY A 646 -3.70 13.55 -7.55
N GLN A 647 -2.60 13.67 -6.80
CA GLN A 647 -1.21 13.44 -7.24
C GLN A 647 -0.84 11.94 -7.31
N PHE A 648 -1.52 11.09 -6.52
CA PHE A 648 -1.22 9.67 -6.38
C PHE A 648 -2.48 8.80 -6.54
N PRO A 649 -3.14 8.83 -7.72
CA PRO A 649 -4.32 8.03 -8.01
C PRO A 649 -4.00 6.54 -8.19
N VAL A 650 -4.99 5.71 -7.87
CA VAL A 650 -4.92 4.25 -7.82
C VAL A 650 -5.90 3.60 -8.79
N ARG A 651 -5.49 2.52 -9.45
CA ARG A 651 -6.38 1.50 -10.01
C ARG A 651 -6.52 0.36 -8.98
N PHE A 652 -7.66 0.26 -8.31
CA PHE A 652 -7.96 -0.87 -7.42
C PHE A 652 -8.51 -2.04 -8.23
N ASN A 653 -8.04 -3.24 -7.93
CA ASN A 653 -8.64 -4.47 -8.44
C ASN A 653 -9.98 -4.75 -7.74
N GLY A 654 -10.88 -5.42 -8.46
CA GLY A 654 -12.12 -5.93 -7.87
C GLY A 654 -11.82 -7.07 -6.88
N ARG A 655 -12.61 -7.15 -5.81
CA ARG A 655 -12.40 -8.13 -4.73
C ARG A 655 -13.70 -8.57 -4.09
N ASP A 656 -13.69 -9.80 -3.59
CA ASP A 656 -14.74 -10.34 -2.75
C ASP A 656 -14.25 -10.48 -1.29
N GLU A 657 -15.15 -10.29 -0.33
CA GLU A 657 -14.89 -10.45 1.10
C GLU A 657 -15.96 -11.35 1.71
N ASP A 658 -15.63 -12.63 1.91
CA ASP A 658 -16.46 -13.62 2.59
C ASP A 658 -16.17 -13.64 4.11
N ASN A 659 -17.19 -13.45 4.94
CA ASN A 659 -17.11 -13.46 6.40
C ASN A 659 -18.14 -14.40 7.03
N VAL A 660 -17.71 -15.18 8.01
CA VAL A 660 -18.57 -16.05 8.83
C VAL A 660 -18.44 -15.65 10.30
N TYR A 661 -19.55 -15.27 10.93
CA TYR A 661 -19.59 -14.82 12.32
C TYR A 661 -20.44 -15.77 13.18
N GLY A 662 -19.83 -16.37 14.21
CA GLY A 662 -20.51 -17.09 15.27
C GLY A 662 -20.95 -16.13 16.37
N THR A 663 -22.22 -16.19 16.76
CA THR A 663 -22.80 -15.38 17.83
C THR A 663 -23.23 -16.27 18.99
N VAL A 664 -22.93 -15.88 20.23
CA VAL A 664 -23.54 -16.42 21.45
C VAL A 664 -24.11 -15.27 22.26
N GLY A 665 -25.36 -15.36 22.69
CA GLY A 665 -26.00 -14.26 23.42
C GLY A 665 -27.17 -14.68 24.30
N VAL A 666 -27.69 -13.70 25.04
CA VAL A 666 -28.87 -13.83 25.89
C VAL A 666 -29.69 -12.55 25.83
N ASN A 667 -30.99 -12.69 25.56
CA ASN A 667 -31.96 -11.60 25.55
C ASN A 667 -33.00 -11.81 26.67
N GLY A 668 -33.19 -10.82 27.52
CA GLY A 668 -34.25 -10.77 28.54
C GLY A 668 -35.35 -9.78 28.14
N HIS A 669 -36.61 -10.13 28.40
CA HIS A 669 -37.79 -9.29 28.19
C HIS A 669 -38.66 -9.27 29.45
N LEU A 670 -38.82 -8.11 30.08
CA LEU A 670 -39.61 -7.89 31.29
C LEU A 670 -40.93 -7.19 30.94
N ASN A 671 -42.06 -7.86 31.20
CA ASN A 671 -43.39 -7.28 31.01
C ASN A 671 -43.80 -6.45 32.23
N ILE A 672 -43.99 -5.14 32.03
CA ILE A 672 -44.40 -4.18 33.07
C ILE A 672 -45.91 -3.97 32.97
N ALA A 673 -46.65 -4.74 33.78
CA ALA A 673 -48.11 -4.62 33.97
C ALA A 673 -48.94 -4.59 32.66
N GLY A 674 -48.47 -5.25 31.60
CA GLY A 674 -49.11 -5.27 30.28
C GLY A 674 -49.02 -3.97 29.47
N LYS A 675 -48.41 -2.90 30.03
CA LYS A 675 -48.32 -1.58 29.39
C LYS A 675 -47.05 -1.38 28.57
N ALA A 676 -45.94 -1.90 29.07
CA ALA A 676 -44.64 -1.83 28.41
C ALA A 676 -43.87 -3.16 28.53
N ILE A 677 -42.96 -3.42 27.60
CA ILE A 677 -41.98 -4.50 27.66
C ILE A 677 -40.59 -3.85 27.64
N VAL A 678 -39.79 -4.07 28.68
CA VAL A 678 -38.39 -3.65 28.70
C VAL A 678 -37.53 -4.82 28.28
N SER A 679 -36.67 -4.64 27.29
CA SER A 679 -35.70 -5.63 26.82
C SER A 679 -34.28 -5.25 27.21
N ALA A 680 -33.46 -6.24 27.54
CA ALA A 680 -32.02 -6.12 27.67
C ALA A 680 -31.35 -7.33 27.01
N GLY A 681 -30.26 -7.13 26.29
CA GLY A 681 -29.53 -8.18 25.58
C GLY A 681 -28.03 -8.02 25.76
N LEU A 682 -27.32 -9.14 25.78
CA LEU A 682 -25.86 -9.22 25.70
C LEU A 682 -25.51 -10.30 24.68
N LYS A 683 -24.62 -10.00 23.74
CA LYS A 683 -24.05 -10.99 22.82
C LYS A 683 -22.54 -10.81 22.67
N HIS A 684 -21.85 -11.93 22.49
CA HIS A 684 -20.48 -12.01 22.02
C HIS A 684 -20.51 -12.52 20.58
N VAL A 685 -19.67 -11.94 19.72
CA VAL A 685 -19.54 -12.34 18.31
C VAL A 685 -18.07 -12.58 17.98
N GLN A 686 -17.80 -13.71 17.34
CA GLN A 686 -16.47 -14.19 16.95
C GLN A 686 -16.49 -14.53 15.45
N ARG A 687 -15.55 -13.99 14.68
CA ARG A 687 -15.28 -14.41 13.30
C ARG A 687 -14.71 -15.83 13.30
N LEU A 688 -15.26 -16.70 12.47
CA LEU A 688 -14.93 -18.13 12.42
C LEU A 688 -14.02 -18.50 11.24
N ASN A 689 -13.97 -17.66 10.20
CA ASN A 689 -13.05 -17.82 9.07
C ASN A 689 -11.85 -16.86 9.18
N LYS A 690 -10.72 -17.23 8.55
CA LYS A 690 -9.44 -16.48 8.61
C LYS A 690 -8.89 -16.10 7.23
N ASN A 691 -9.71 -16.20 6.18
CA ASN A 691 -9.30 -15.90 4.81
C ASN A 691 -9.90 -14.55 4.40
N ASN A 692 -9.06 -13.65 3.91
CA ASN A 692 -9.43 -12.41 3.24
C ASN A 692 -8.70 -12.40 1.89
N ASP A 693 -9.37 -12.02 0.80
CA ASP A 693 -8.65 -11.67 -0.43
C ASP A 693 -7.93 -10.32 -0.21
N PRO A 694 -6.68 -10.16 -0.64
CA PRO A 694 -5.95 -8.92 -0.41
C PRO A 694 -6.52 -7.75 -1.22
N VAL A 695 -6.38 -6.53 -0.68
CA VAL A 695 -6.62 -5.30 -1.46
C VAL A 695 -5.44 -5.13 -2.41
N SER A 696 -5.66 -5.42 -3.69
CA SER A 696 -4.66 -5.31 -4.75
C SER A 696 -5.03 -4.24 -5.77
N GLY A 697 -4.05 -3.81 -6.57
CA GLY A 697 -4.19 -2.71 -7.50
C GLY A 697 -2.83 -2.16 -7.94
N ASP A 698 -2.82 -0.96 -8.50
CA ASP A 698 -1.63 -0.22 -8.91
C ASP A 698 -1.78 1.27 -8.53
N VAL A 699 -0.75 1.90 -7.94
CA VAL A 699 -0.66 3.36 -7.97
C VAL A 699 -0.16 3.75 -9.35
N LEU A 700 -0.95 4.56 -10.07
CA LEU A 700 -0.75 4.80 -11.50
C LEU A 700 0.64 5.41 -11.76
N GLY A 701 1.49 4.68 -12.48
CA GLY A 701 2.85 5.10 -12.81
C GLY A 701 3.85 5.10 -11.65
N LEU A 702 3.55 4.42 -10.53
CA LEU A 702 4.51 4.11 -9.47
C LEU A 702 4.74 2.61 -9.27
N GLY A 703 3.69 1.79 -9.37
CA GLY A 703 3.82 0.35 -9.17
C GLY A 703 2.56 -0.39 -8.76
N SER A 704 2.64 -1.71 -8.82
CA SER A 704 1.64 -2.71 -8.44
C SER A 704 1.65 -3.00 -6.93
N PHE A 705 0.54 -3.51 -6.38
CA PHE A 705 0.40 -3.63 -4.93
C PHE A 705 -0.54 -4.74 -4.42
N SER A 706 -0.38 -5.11 -3.14
CA SER A 706 -1.26 -6.04 -2.39
C SER A 706 -1.17 -5.87 -0.86
N ILE A 707 -2.23 -5.37 -0.20
CA ILE A 707 -2.44 -5.36 1.28
C ILE A 707 -3.20 -6.62 1.71
N ASN A 708 -2.79 -7.27 2.80
CA ASN A 708 -3.66 -8.20 3.54
C ASN A 708 -4.70 -7.41 4.35
N GLN A 709 -5.99 -7.72 4.21
CA GLN A 709 -7.03 -6.97 4.93
C GLN A 709 -6.95 -7.19 6.45
N ASP A 710 -6.82 -6.10 7.19
CA ASP A 710 -7.05 -6.08 8.63
C ASP A 710 -8.55 -6.24 8.90
N THR A 711 -8.91 -7.10 9.87
CA THR A 711 -10.33 -7.38 10.16
C THR A 711 -10.57 -7.62 11.64
N THR A 712 -11.75 -7.20 12.11
CA THR A 712 -12.24 -7.50 13.45
C THR A 712 -12.45 -9.00 13.63
N GLU A 713 -11.61 -9.64 14.44
CA GLU A 713 -11.82 -11.03 14.85
C GLU A 713 -13.02 -11.19 15.80
N HIS A 714 -13.25 -10.28 16.75
CA HIS A 714 -14.34 -10.42 17.73
C HIS A 714 -14.81 -9.10 18.33
N TRP A 715 -16.04 -9.08 18.86
CA TRP A 715 -16.60 -7.96 19.62
C TRP A 715 -17.67 -8.42 20.62
N ASN A 716 -18.07 -7.51 21.50
CA ASN A 716 -19.20 -7.72 22.41
C ASN A 716 -20.24 -6.61 22.19
N GLU A 717 -21.51 -6.87 22.43
CA GLU A 717 -22.58 -5.89 22.21
C GLU A 717 -23.66 -6.03 23.29
N VAL A 718 -24.00 -4.92 23.95
CA VAL A 718 -25.13 -4.82 24.88
C VAL A 718 -26.22 -4.01 24.21
N ALA A 719 -27.47 -4.46 24.33
CA ALA A 719 -28.64 -3.74 23.89
C ALA A 719 -29.64 -3.55 25.03
N VAL A 720 -30.36 -2.44 25.01
CA VAL A 720 -31.53 -2.16 25.85
C VAL A 720 -32.65 -1.62 24.97
N GLY A 721 -33.89 -1.82 25.37
CA GLY A 721 -35.02 -1.27 24.62
C GLY A 721 -36.31 -1.28 25.42
N VAL A 722 -37.29 -0.48 24.97
CA VAL A 722 -38.61 -0.41 25.57
C VAL A 722 -39.67 -0.37 24.47
N GLN A 723 -40.61 -1.31 24.56
CA GLN A 723 -41.79 -1.37 23.69
C GLN A 723 -43.03 -0.92 24.45
N PHE A 724 -43.75 0.03 23.88
CA PHE A 724 -45.02 0.56 24.39
C PHE A 724 -46.18 0.11 23.50
N ALA A 725 -47.40 0.12 24.03
CA ALA A 725 -48.60 0.07 23.20
C ALA A 725 -48.71 1.36 22.36
N GLY A 726 -48.96 1.23 21.06
CA GLY A 726 -49.11 2.37 20.15
C GLY A 726 -50.51 3.02 20.23
N PRO A 727 -50.73 4.12 19.49
CA PRO A 727 -52.00 4.87 19.51
C PRO A 727 -53.18 4.12 18.84
N ALA A 728 -52.92 3.07 18.07
CA ALA A 728 -53.93 2.24 17.41
C ALA A 728 -54.03 0.84 18.03
N LYS A 729 -55.18 0.17 17.87
CA LYS A 729 -55.31 -1.26 18.21
C LYS A 729 -54.29 -2.07 17.40
N ALA A 730 -53.73 -3.11 18.02
CA ALA A 730 -52.67 -3.94 17.43
C ALA A 730 -51.45 -3.16 16.91
N SER A 731 -51.10 -2.02 17.54
CA SER A 731 -49.87 -1.27 17.25
C SER A 731 -48.91 -1.16 18.44
N ARG A 732 -47.63 -0.93 18.16
CA ARG A 732 -46.56 -0.67 19.13
C ARG A 732 -45.60 0.40 18.65
N VAL A 733 -44.95 1.06 19.61
CA VAL A 733 -43.73 1.85 19.40
C VAL A 733 -42.61 1.16 20.16
N ASN A 734 -41.49 0.92 19.49
CA ASN A 734 -40.27 0.36 20.05
C ASN A 734 -39.16 1.43 20.01
N ILE A 735 -38.42 1.57 21.10
CA ILE A 735 -37.22 2.42 21.18
C ILE A 735 -36.07 1.53 21.69
N GLY A 736 -34.99 1.44 20.92
CA GLY A 736 -33.82 0.64 21.24
C GLY A 736 -32.54 1.48 21.29
N TYR A 737 -31.60 1.06 22.14
CA TYR A 737 -30.22 1.53 22.14
C TYR A 737 -29.28 0.33 22.32
N GLY A 738 -28.23 0.25 21.50
CA GLY A 738 -27.20 -0.76 21.58
C GLY A 738 -25.81 -0.14 21.51
N HIS A 739 -24.87 -0.73 22.25
CA HIS A 739 -23.47 -0.33 22.26
C HIS A 739 -22.59 -1.55 22.00
N ARG A 740 -21.71 -1.44 21.00
CA ARG A 740 -20.67 -2.43 20.66
C ARG A 740 -19.37 -2.07 21.37
N PHE A 741 -18.96 -2.93 22.31
CA PHE A 741 -17.66 -2.87 22.97
C PHE A 741 -16.59 -3.54 22.11
N ALA A 742 -15.48 -2.83 21.92
CA ALA A 742 -14.42 -3.21 21.00
C ALA A 742 -13.41 -4.21 21.57
N SER A 743 -12.77 -4.95 20.67
CA SER A 743 -11.63 -5.83 20.96
C SER A 743 -10.80 -6.03 19.69
N GLY A 744 -9.66 -5.32 19.58
CA GLY A 744 -8.89 -5.18 18.33
C GLY A 744 -9.34 -3.96 17.51
N THR A 745 -9.14 -4.00 16.19
CA THR A 745 -9.47 -2.94 15.19
C THR A 745 -10.97 -2.65 15.02
N SER A 746 -11.82 -3.09 15.96
CA SER A 746 -13.26 -3.00 15.83
C SER A 746 -13.82 -1.65 16.24
N VAL A 747 -14.68 -1.10 15.38
CA VAL A 747 -15.51 0.07 15.66
C VAL A 747 -16.28 -0.08 16.99
N ALA A 748 -16.03 0.82 17.94
CA ALA A 748 -16.96 1.06 19.04
C ALA A 748 -18.19 1.75 18.45
N ARG A 749 -19.35 1.09 18.50
CA ARG A 749 -20.53 1.51 17.73
C ARG A 749 -21.75 1.69 18.62
N ASP A 750 -22.28 2.90 18.62
CA ASP A 750 -23.59 3.22 19.17
C ASP A 750 -24.66 3.05 18.10
N ILE A 751 -25.78 2.43 18.47
CA ILE A 751 -26.94 2.21 17.62
C ILE A 751 -28.17 2.66 18.39
N ALA A 752 -28.95 3.58 17.84
CA ALA A 752 -30.25 3.98 18.38
C ALA A 752 -31.34 3.70 17.34
N SER A 753 -32.43 3.06 17.75
CA SER A 753 -33.53 2.71 16.86
C SER A 753 -34.88 3.19 17.42
N VAL A 754 -35.74 3.64 16.51
CA VAL A 754 -37.16 3.89 16.80
C VAL A 754 -37.97 3.23 15.69
N SER A 755 -38.85 2.30 16.04
CA SER A 755 -39.76 1.65 15.09
C SER A 755 -41.22 1.68 15.56
N PHE A 756 -42.13 1.75 14.58
CA PHE A 756 -43.57 1.65 14.76
C PHE A 756 -44.08 0.41 14.01
N THR A 757 -44.83 -0.43 14.70
CA THR A 757 -45.35 -1.71 14.18
C THR A 757 -46.87 -1.76 14.32
N MET A 758 -47.59 -2.29 13.33
CA MET A 758 -49.06 -2.37 13.32
C MET A 758 -49.59 -3.59 12.54
N GLY A 759 -50.61 -4.27 13.08
CA GLY A 759 -51.40 -5.31 12.39
C GLY A 759 -52.64 -4.77 11.67
N PHE A 760 -53.23 -5.56 10.75
CA PHE A 760 -54.26 -5.15 9.77
C PHE A 760 -55.47 -6.12 9.60
#